data_AF-A0A1J4UH53-F1
#
_entry.id   AF-A0A1J4UH53-F1
#
_cell.length_a   1.000
_cell.length_b   1.000
_cell.length_c   1.000
_cell.angle_alpha   90.00
_cell.angle_beta   90.00
_cell.angle_gamma   90.00
#
_symmetry.space_group_name_H-M   'P 1'
#
loop_
_entity.id
_entity.type
_entity.pdbx_description
1 polymer ?
#
loop_
_entity_poly.entity_id
_entity_poly.type
_entity_poly.pdbx_seq_one_letter_code
_entity_poly.pdbx_strand_id
1 'polypeptide(L)'
;MKALTYLAVFAFLFTSACFSFSPSDYLYSSEPASTITSIKFILNGTNYELVSFGGVETFLLANSTPLNETAKIEPVMSAYSMLYIYPNQSEIDAARLALIKFNDSRNYNTSLTGKKGAEDYCEQSLTLKAMPCRNISTCYMTATLTCMRYDPGSCDVAMLANATLEFALATTALDDEVEYANSAFLSMNFNNIVGKLNDISAEVPNMRKNADAIIGSKLRYDPTCGTCYAFCPIIPIDLNALNDASAKTNTLKTKVAVISNIHKTSEQIANFTKSRLERKVNTVLSGSYGKTFTDLQAQVRNTIDSALEAQKLVYDASFNKDVSEIGELTLDIQQSISSNRFMGLNADFEQYRIITNRLNNTLKNFTEPYDSTMAIKENVSSMLIMAEWVTDRTNLEEVTQYNQLKIDEYAIGKQFKPPMSISSYRTLYYNYSTLMNETQSYMGRHVSAKNTLYWLVGNIGRASVDGVLKLTDPFMEVNYQTRKTYSSIIPPILLILTDFSLISLALVVFAGLIVRMRKYFIRRIILLGWAAVLLTFIMVLAIASLGFYSLLNSASHAATFSEFGSELSKYNESVIIIDSSNSTAGAAASLNSCAGKVALALSKLNISAVQYSIDGAVCRYGTAPTVQTTTEECWKLIGDVPVFTLAYSPKNTTPQFSVVYTKEVLVAGDARYISRCDLANVLKG
;
A
#
# COMPACT_ATOMS: atom_id res chain seq x y z
N MET A 1 -28.24 52.14 12.56
CA MET A 1 -29.50 51.39 12.25
C MET A 1 -29.68 51.11 10.77
N LYS A 2 -29.49 52.06 9.85
CA LYS A 2 -29.62 51.83 8.39
C LYS A 2 -28.64 50.78 7.80
N ALA A 3 -27.42 50.67 8.32
CA ALA A 3 -26.42 49.68 7.85
C ALA A 3 -26.78 48.21 8.17
N LEU A 4 -27.49 47.96 9.28
CA LEU A 4 -27.94 46.61 9.67
C LEU A 4 -29.09 46.14 8.77
N THR A 5 -29.94 47.07 8.33
CA THR A 5 -31.03 46.81 7.39
C THR A 5 -30.50 46.49 5.99
N TYR A 6 -29.44 47.17 5.53
CA TYR A 6 -28.78 46.83 4.27
C TYR A 6 -28.04 45.48 4.35
N LEU A 7 -27.39 45.13 5.46
CA LEU A 7 -26.76 43.82 5.62
C LEU A 7 -27.79 42.68 5.65
N ALA A 8 -28.93 42.89 6.30
CA ALA A 8 -30.04 41.94 6.32
C ALA A 8 -30.71 41.79 4.96
N VAL A 9 -30.91 42.88 4.22
CA VAL A 9 -31.46 42.85 2.84
C VAL A 9 -30.45 42.25 1.85
N PHE A 10 -29.15 42.48 2.02
CA PHE A 10 -28.10 41.88 1.19
C PHE A 10 -27.91 40.38 1.50
N ALA A 11 -28.04 39.97 2.76
CA ALA A 11 -28.08 38.56 3.16
C ALA A 11 -29.36 37.85 2.69
N PHE A 12 -30.51 38.53 2.69
CA PHE A 12 -31.77 38.00 2.15
C PHE A 12 -31.79 37.95 0.62
N LEU A 13 -31.10 38.87 -0.05
CA LEU A 13 -30.86 38.85 -1.51
C LEU A 13 -29.84 37.77 -1.90
N PHE A 14 -28.88 37.42 -1.03
CA PHE A 14 -27.95 36.30 -1.26
C PHE A 14 -28.58 34.92 -0.98
N THR A 15 -29.57 34.81 -0.09
CA THR A 15 -30.32 33.54 0.11
C THR A 15 -31.41 33.32 -0.95
N SER A 16 -31.84 34.38 -1.65
CA SER A 16 -32.77 34.29 -2.79
C SER A 16 -32.09 34.35 -4.16
N ALA A 17 -30.76 34.58 -4.19
CA ALA A 17 -29.93 34.38 -5.38
C ALA A 17 -29.49 32.90 -5.50
N CYS A 18 -30.21 32.16 -6.33
CA CYS A 18 -29.67 31.08 -7.17
C CYS A 18 -28.93 29.91 -6.48
N PHE A 19 -29.66 29.04 -5.78
CA PHE A 19 -29.39 27.59 -5.94
C PHE A 19 -30.33 27.06 -7.03
N SER A 20 -30.09 27.48 -8.27
CA SER A 20 -30.74 26.84 -9.42
C SER A 20 -30.18 25.43 -9.52
N PHE A 21 -31.04 24.42 -9.41
CA PHE A 21 -30.65 23.03 -9.63
C PHE A 21 -30.04 22.91 -11.03
N SER A 22 -28.75 22.59 -11.09
CA SER A 22 -28.03 22.39 -12.35
C SER A 22 -27.96 20.89 -12.62
N PRO A 23 -28.69 20.34 -13.62
CA PRO A 23 -28.64 18.90 -13.91
C PRO A 23 -27.24 18.41 -14.27
N SER A 24 -26.38 19.28 -14.81
CA SER A 24 -24.99 18.97 -15.15
C SER A 24 -24.15 18.53 -13.95
N ASP A 25 -24.45 19.01 -12.74
CA ASP A 25 -23.79 18.62 -11.51
C ASP A 25 -24.02 17.16 -11.10
N TYR A 26 -25.02 16.52 -11.73
CA TYR A 26 -25.54 15.20 -11.38
C TYR A 26 -25.30 14.15 -12.48
N LEU A 27 -24.48 14.45 -13.49
CA LEU A 27 -24.03 13.50 -14.52
C LEU A 27 -23.05 12.45 -13.98
N TYR A 28 -23.22 11.19 -14.36
CA TYR A 28 -22.19 10.16 -14.15
C TYR A 28 -20.95 10.49 -14.98
N SER A 29 -19.78 9.98 -14.59
CA SER A 29 -18.51 10.27 -15.28
C SER A 29 -18.49 9.83 -16.74
N SER A 30 -19.34 8.86 -17.11
CA SER A 30 -19.53 8.37 -18.48
C SER A 30 -20.54 9.17 -19.30
N GLU A 31 -21.24 10.14 -18.71
CA GLU A 31 -22.32 10.87 -19.37
C GLU A 31 -21.85 12.28 -19.79
N PRO A 32 -21.81 12.60 -21.10
CA PRO A 32 -21.44 13.93 -21.55
C PRO A 32 -22.58 14.92 -21.33
N ALA A 33 -22.23 16.16 -20.96
CA ALA A 33 -23.22 17.22 -20.71
C ALA A 33 -24.08 17.56 -21.94
N SER A 34 -23.62 17.26 -23.14
CA SER A 34 -24.38 17.42 -24.39
C SER A 34 -25.60 16.51 -24.51
N THR A 35 -25.73 15.50 -23.64
CA THR A 35 -26.87 14.56 -23.62
C THR A 35 -28.04 15.04 -22.78
N ILE A 36 -27.90 16.18 -22.09
CA ILE A 36 -28.97 16.76 -21.29
C ILE A 36 -29.96 17.46 -22.21
N THR A 37 -31.20 17.01 -22.17
CA THR A 37 -32.34 17.68 -22.81
C THR A 37 -33.40 17.97 -21.77
N SER A 38 -34.15 19.06 -21.91
CA SER A 38 -35.27 19.34 -21.00
C SER A 38 -36.51 19.87 -21.71
N ILE A 39 -37.67 19.49 -21.17
CA ILE A 39 -38.98 19.95 -21.62
C ILE A 39 -39.60 20.73 -20.47
N LYS A 40 -39.92 22.01 -20.73
CA LYS A 40 -40.54 22.90 -19.74
C LYS A 40 -42.03 23.03 -20.01
N PHE A 41 -42.84 22.94 -18.97
CA PHE A 41 -44.30 23.06 -19.05
C PHE A 41 -44.88 23.64 -17.76
N ILE A 42 -46.10 24.16 -17.83
CA ILE A 42 -46.77 24.81 -16.69
C ILE A 42 -48.04 24.02 -16.37
N LEU A 43 -48.20 23.62 -15.10
CA LEU A 43 -49.44 23.02 -14.60
C LEU A 43 -49.88 23.77 -13.35
N ASN A 44 -51.14 24.22 -13.33
CA ASN A 44 -51.74 24.92 -12.18
C ASN A 44 -50.86 26.07 -11.63
N GLY A 45 -50.21 26.82 -12.52
CA GLY A 45 -49.33 27.94 -12.16
C GLY A 45 -47.92 27.56 -11.65
N THR A 46 -47.59 26.26 -11.58
CA THR A 46 -46.26 25.77 -11.20
C THR A 46 -45.44 25.45 -12.45
N ASN A 47 -44.17 25.91 -12.48
CA ASN A 47 -43.25 25.60 -13.56
C ASN A 47 -42.62 24.22 -13.34
N TYR A 48 -42.84 23.31 -14.28
CA TYR A 48 -42.22 21.99 -14.30
C TYR A 48 -41.18 21.89 -15.40
N GLU A 49 -40.12 21.14 -15.13
CA GLU A 49 -39.09 20.81 -16.10
C GLU A 49 -38.79 19.32 -16.03
N LEU A 50 -39.10 18.59 -17.10
CA LEU A 50 -38.73 17.20 -17.28
C LEU A 50 -37.36 17.15 -17.94
N VAL A 51 -36.35 16.66 -17.23
CA VAL A 51 -34.96 16.58 -17.70
C VAL A 51 -34.62 15.14 -18.04
N SER A 52 -34.08 14.93 -19.22
CA SER A 52 -33.64 13.62 -19.72
C SER A 52 -32.15 13.63 -20.03
N PHE A 53 -31.48 12.54 -19.68
CA PHE A 53 -30.06 12.31 -20.01
C PHE A 53 -29.98 11.18 -21.04
N GLY A 54 -29.43 11.47 -22.22
CA GLY A 54 -29.32 10.49 -23.30
C GLY A 54 -30.67 9.93 -23.77
N GLY A 55 -31.74 10.72 -23.64
CA GLY A 55 -33.10 10.33 -23.98
C GLY A 55 -33.89 9.61 -22.88
N VAL A 56 -33.32 9.42 -21.68
CA VAL A 56 -34.02 8.79 -20.54
C VAL A 56 -34.44 9.85 -19.52
N GLU A 57 -35.73 9.92 -19.21
CA GLU A 57 -36.27 10.84 -18.20
C GLU A 57 -35.63 10.57 -16.83
N THR A 58 -34.94 11.57 -16.29
CA THR A 58 -34.08 11.43 -15.12
C THR A 58 -34.56 12.28 -13.94
N PHE A 59 -34.90 13.54 -14.20
CA PHE A 59 -35.41 14.46 -13.17
C PHE A 59 -36.75 15.05 -13.60
N LEU A 60 -37.65 15.21 -12.63
CA LEU A 60 -38.78 16.13 -12.74
C LEU A 60 -38.58 17.24 -11.73
N LEU A 61 -38.40 18.47 -12.20
CA LEU A 61 -38.18 19.63 -11.36
C LEU A 61 -39.50 20.41 -11.21
N ALA A 62 -39.85 20.79 -9.99
CA ALA A 62 -40.91 21.74 -9.68
C ALA A 62 -40.27 23.05 -9.19
N ASN A 63 -40.44 24.16 -9.92
CA ASN A 63 -39.79 25.44 -9.64
C ASN A 63 -38.27 25.30 -9.40
N SER A 64 -37.58 24.55 -10.28
CA SER A 64 -36.15 24.21 -10.16
C SER A 64 -35.76 23.32 -8.97
N THR A 65 -36.72 22.69 -8.28
CA THR A 65 -36.44 21.72 -7.21
C THR A 65 -36.77 20.30 -7.67
N PRO A 66 -35.86 19.33 -7.58
CA PRO A 66 -36.14 17.97 -8.03
C PRO A 66 -37.17 17.27 -7.13
N LEU A 67 -38.13 16.59 -7.76
CA LEU A 67 -39.05 15.68 -7.10
C LEU A 67 -38.44 14.28 -7.06
N ASN A 68 -38.46 13.63 -5.91
CA ASN A 68 -37.82 12.33 -5.67
C ASN A 68 -38.78 11.24 -5.16
N GLU A 69 -40.09 11.51 -5.16
CA GLU A 69 -41.13 10.60 -4.69
C GLU A 69 -42.11 10.30 -5.83
N THR A 70 -42.35 9.02 -6.14
CA THR A 70 -43.28 8.58 -7.19
C THR A 70 -44.66 9.21 -7.02
N ALA A 71 -45.17 9.28 -5.78
CA ALA A 71 -46.48 9.86 -5.47
C ALA A 71 -46.62 11.35 -5.83
N LYS A 72 -45.51 12.09 -5.94
CA LYS A 72 -45.50 13.49 -6.39
C LYS A 72 -45.26 13.61 -7.90
N ILE A 73 -44.53 12.67 -8.49
CA ILE A 73 -44.18 12.67 -9.91
C ILE A 73 -45.34 12.18 -10.78
N GLU A 74 -46.02 11.11 -10.38
CA GLU A 74 -47.06 10.44 -11.16
C GLU A 74 -48.27 11.35 -11.50
N PRO A 75 -48.81 12.16 -10.57
CA PRO A 75 -49.89 13.10 -10.91
C PRO A 75 -49.45 14.16 -11.94
N VAL A 76 -48.19 14.61 -11.87
CA VAL A 76 -47.63 15.60 -12.79
C VAL A 76 -47.44 14.99 -14.18
N MET A 77 -46.90 13.77 -14.26
CA MET A 77 -46.72 13.04 -15.52
C MET A 77 -48.06 12.66 -16.15
N SER A 78 -49.08 12.37 -15.33
CA SER A 78 -50.45 12.13 -15.79
C SER A 78 -51.06 13.38 -16.40
N ALA A 79 -50.97 14.52 -15.73
CA ALA A 79 -51.47 15.80 -16.24
C ALA A 79 -50.71 16.25 -17.50
N TYR A 80 -49.38 16.07 -17.54
CA TYR A 80 -48.57 16.31 -18.73
C TYR A 80 -49.05 15.45 -19.91
N SER A 81 -49.22 14.14 -19.69
CA SER A 81 -49.67 13.22 -20.73
C SER A 81 -51.09 13.56 -21.22
N MET A 82 -51.98 13.98 -20.31
CA MET A 82 -53.33 14.40 -20.67
C MET A 82 -53.34 15.67 -21.54
N LEU A 83 -52.46 16.63 -21.28
CA LEU A 83 -52.42 17.90 -22.01
C LEU A 83 -51.67 17.81 -23.35
N TYR A 84 -50.57 17.06 -23.40
CA TYR A 84 -49.64 17.10 -24.53
C TYR A 84 -49.59 15.81 -25.36
N ILE A 85 -50.01 14.67 -24.81
CA ILE A 85 -49.89 13.36 -25.47
C ILE A 85 -51.26 12.78 -25.86
N TYR A 86 -52.29 12.98 -25.04
CA TYR A 86 -53.63 12.43 -25.28
C TYR A 86 -54.19 12.88 -26.65
N PRO A 87 -54.70 11.96 -27.49
CA PRO A 87 -55.26 12.32 -28.78
C PRO A 87 -56.46 13.26 -28.62
N ASN A 88 -56.56 14.26 -29.49
CA ASN A 88 -57.74 15.10 -29.50
C ASN A 88 -58.95 14.34 -30.08
N GLN A 89 -60.15 14.84 -29.82
CA GLN A 89 -61.40 14.17 -30.25
C GLN A 89 -61.45 13.99 -31.78
N SER A 90 -60.90 14.92 -32.56
CA SER A 90 -60.87 14.82 -34.02
C SER A 90 -60.00 13.66 -34.52
N GLU A 91 -58.91 13.32 -33.83
CA GLU A 91 -58.06 12.17 -34.18
C GLU A 91 -58.78 10.85 -33.91
N ILE A 92 -59.51 10.76 -32.78
CA ILE A 92 -60.33 9.59 -32.42
C ILE A 92 -61.50 9.43 -33.39
N ASP A 93 -62.22 10.52 -33.68
CA ASP A 93 -63.34 10.53 -34.61
C ASP A 93 -62.91 10.16 -36.03
N ALA A 94 -61.72 10.57 -36.47
CA ALA A 94 -61.22 10.20 -37.79
C ALA A 94 -61.01 8.68 -37.93
N ALA A 95 -60.53 8.00 -36.89
CA ALA A 95 -60.38 6.54 -36.89
C ALA A 95 -61.76 5.85 -36.88
N ARG A 96 -62.69 6.36 -36.05
CA ARG A 96 -64.07 5.86 -35.96
C ARG A 96 -64.84 6.03 -37.26
N LEU A 97 -64.73 7.17 -37.92
CA LEU A 97 -65.41 7.46 -39.19
C LEU A 97 -64.92 6.55 -40.32
N ALA A 98 -63.63 6.17 -40.33
CA ALA A 98 -63.13 5.19 -41.29
C ALA A 98 -63.75 3.80 -41.06
N LEU A 99 -63.94 3.39 -39.81
CA LEU A 99 -64.64 2.14 -39.45
C LEU A 99 -66.13 2.19 -39.85
N ILE A 100 -66.82 3.29 -39.55
CA ILE A 100 -68.22 3.49 -39.95
C ILE A 100 -68.36 3.45 -41.47
N LYS A 101 -67.46 4.12 -42.21
CA LYS A 101 -67.44 4.09 -43.67
C LYS A 101 -67.27 2.66 -44.21
N PHE A 102 -66.39 1.86 -43.60
CA PHE A 102 -66.26 0.45 -43.94
C PHE A 102 -67.58 -0.30 -43.72
N ASN A 103 -68.24 -0.11 -42.58
CA ASN A 103 -69.52 -0.76 -42.32
C ASN A 103 -70.62 -0.32 -43.30
N ASP A 104 -70.75 0.98 -43.55
CA ASP A 104 -71.76 1.54 -44.45
C ASP A 104 -71.60 1.05 -45.90
N SER A 105 -70.36 0.70 -46.30
CA SER A 105 -70.07 0.22 -47.66
C SER A 105 -70.81 -1.05 -48.05
N ARG A 106 -71.15 -1.90 -47.07
CA ARG A 106 -71.99 -3.09 -47.24
C ARG A 106 -73.35 -2.78 -47.87
N ASN A 107 -73.85 -1.57 -47.66
CA ASN A 107 -75.15 -1.12 -48.15
C ASN A 107 -75.05 -0.01 -49.20
N TYR A 108 -73.92 0.13 -49.90
CA TYR A 108 -73.87 1.00 -51.08
C TYR A 108 -74.78 0.48 -52.20
N ASN A 109 -75.32 1.43 -52.98
CA ASN A 109 -76.19 1.13 -54.11
C ASN A 109 -75.40 0.44 -55.23
N THR A 110 -75.95 -0.63 -55.78
CA THR A 110 -75.41 -1.33 -56.96
C THR A 110 -76.36 -1.18 -58.14
N SER A 111 -75.89 -1.50 -59.35
CA SER A 111 -76.72 -1.49 -60.56
C SER A 111 -77.96 -2.39 -60.45
N LEU A 112 -77.91 -3.44 -59.62
CA LEU A 112 -79.00 -4.40 -59.41
C LEU A 112 -79.98 -3.99 -58.30
N THR A 113 -79.56 -3.16 -57.34
CA THR A 113 -80.38 -2.84 -56.16
C THR A 113 -81.05 -1.47 -56.21
N GLY A 114 -80.67 -0.60 -57.14
CA GLY A 114 -81.25 0.75 -57.28
C GLY A 114 -80.98 1.60 -56.03
N LYS A 115 -82.03 2.03 -55.31
CA LYS A 115 -81.91 2.80 -54.04
C LYS A 115 -81.79 1.93 -52.79
N LYS A 116 -81.78 0.61 -52.92
CA LYS A 116 -81.63 -0.34 -51.80
C LYS A 116 -80.16 -0.71 -51.63
N GLY A 117 -79.69 -0.85 -50.39
CA GLY A 117 -78.33 -1.32 -50.11
C GLY A 117 -78.07 -2.73 -50.61
N ALA A 118 -76.83 -3.03 -51.00
CA ALA A 118 -76.45 -4.33 -51.58
C ALA A 118 -76.70 -5.51 -50.63
N GLU A 119 -76.20 -5.41 -49.40
CA GLU A 119 -76.39 -6.43 -48.37
C GLU A 119 -77.85 -6.50 -47.91
N ASP A 120 -78.48 -5.37 -47.64
CA ASP A 120 -79.90 -5.27 -47.30
C ASP A 120 -80.81 -5.96 -48.32
N TYR A 121 -80.50 -5.79 -49.60
CA TYR A 121 -81.21 -6.47 -50.69
C TYR A 121 -80.94 -7.98 -50.66
N CYS A 122 -79.69 -8.40 -50.46
CA CYS A 122 -79.32 -9.82 -50.34
C CYS A 122 -80.11 -10.49 -49.21
N GLU A 123 -80.16 -9.87 -48.02
CA GLU A 123 -80.93 -10.38 -46.90
C GLU A 123 -82.44 -10.42 -47.18
N GLN A 124 -82.98 -9.41 -47.87
CA GLN A 124 -84.39 -9.38 -48.26
C GLN A 124 -84.73 -10.46 -49.29
N SER A 125 -83.85 -10.70 -50.25
CA SER A 125 -84.01 -11.72 -51.30
C SER A 125 -83.89 -13.13 -50.73
N LEU A 126 -82.98 -13.35 -49.78
CA LEU A 126 -82.85 -14.61 -49.06
C LEU A 126 -83.86 -14.78 -47.93
N THR A 127 -84.82 -13.87 -47.76
CA THR A 127 -85.81 -13.91 -46.67
C THR A 127 -85.18 -13.87 -45.26
N LEU A 128 -83.89 -13.54 -45.14
CA LEU A 128 -83.15 -13.47 -43.88
C LEU A 128 -83.69 -12.39 -42.93
N LYS A 129 -84.23 -11.28 -43.46
CA LYS A 129 -84.87 -10.25 -42.61
C LYS A 129 -86.15 -10.73 -41.92
N ALA A 130 -86.88 -11.65 -42.55
CA ALA A 130 -88.14 -12.18 -42.01
C ALA A 130 -87.90 -13.47 -41.21
N MET A 131 -86.93 -14.27 -41.62
CA MET A 131 -86.53 -15.50 -40.95
C MET A 131 -84.99 -15.59 -40.90
N PRO A 132 -84.37 -14.92 -39.91
CA PRO A 132 -82.93 -15.03 -39.69
C PRO A 132 -82.57 -16.48 -39.42
N CYS A 133 -81.43 -16.91 -39.96
CA CYS A 133 -80.95 -18.27 -39.75
C CYS A 133 -79.54 -18.26 -39.16
N ARG A 134 -79.28 -19.20 -38.24
CA ARG A 134 -77.99 -19.29 -37.50
C ARG A 134 -77.41 -20.70 -37.49
N ASN A 135 -78.13 -21.67 -38.04
CA ASN A 135 -77.71 -23.05 -38.18
C ASN A 135 -78.38 -23.67 -39.42
N ILE A 136 -77.88 -24.82 -39.87
CA ILE A 136 -78.32 -25.43 -41.12
C ILE A 136 -79.82 -25.72 -41.16
N SER A 137 -80.43 -26.11 -40.03
CA SER A 137 -81.87 -26.40 -39.95
C SER A 137 -82.73 -25.15 -40.19
N THR A 138 -82.43 -24.05 -39.49
CA THR A 138 -83.10 -22.76 -39.71
C THR A 138 -82.83 -22.22 -41.11
N CYS A 139 -81.61 -22.37 -41.64
CA CYS A 139 -81.29 -21.92 -42.99
C CYS A 139 -81.97 -22.78 -44.07
N TYR A 140 -82.27 -24.04 -43.78
CA TYR A 140 -83.07 -24.89 -44.69
C TYR A 140 -84.49 -24.37 -44.83
N MET A 141 -85.10 -23.91 -43.74
CA MET A 141 -86.41 -23.27 -43.77
C MET A 141 -86.36 -21.94 -44.53
N THR A 142 -85.37 -21.08 -44.25
CA THR A 142 -85.16 -19.82 -44.96
C THR A 142 -84.91 -20.03 -46.46
N ALA A 143 -84.11 -21.03 -46.82
CA ALA A 143 -83.86 -21.41 -48.22
C ALA A 143 -85.11 -21.99 -48.89
N THR A 144 -85.91 -22.80 -48.19
CA THR A 144 -87.20 -23.31 -48.71
C THR A 144 -88.13 -22.16 -49.06
N LEU A 145 -88.29 -21.19 -48.17
CA LEU A 145 -89.10 -20.00 -48.40
C LEU A 145 -88.57 -19.16 -49.57
N THR A 146 -87.25 -19.02 -49.67
CA THR A 146 -86.59 -18.31 -50.77
C THR A 146 -86.82 -19.02 -52.11
N CYS A 147 -86.63 -20.34 -52.17
CA CYS A 147 -86.90 -21.16 -53.35
C CYS A 147 -88.38 -21.07 -53.77
N MET A 148 -89.33 -21.19 -52.82
CA MET A 148 -90.76 -21.03 -53.10
C MET A 148 -91.11 -19.67 -53.69
N ARG A 149 -90.37 -18.62 -53.30
CA ARG A 149 -90.61 -17.24 -53.75
C ARG A 149 -90.10 -16.96 -55.17
N TYR A 150 -88.95 -17.53 -55.55
CA TYR A 150 -88.26 -17.17 -56.79
C TYR A 150 -88.30 -18.25 -57.88
N ASP A 151 -88.32 -19.54 -57.52
CA ASP A 151 -88.39 -20.65 -58.48
C ASP A 151 -88.96 -21.94 -57.82
N PRO A 152 -90.30 -22.06 -57.70
CA PRO A 152 -90.96 -23.20 -57.10
C PRO A 152 -90.92 -24.41 -58.06
N GLY A 153 -89.78 -25.09 -58.11
CA GLY A 153 -89.63 -26.36 -58.85
C GLY A 153 -88.20 -26.72 -59.24
N SER A 154 -87.29 -25.75 -59.36
CA SER A 154 -85.91 -26.00 -59.84
C SER A 154 -84.81 -25.68 -58.81
N CYS A 155 -85.17 -25.05 -57.68
CA CYS A 155 -84.22 -24.57 -56.67
C CYS A 155 -83.75 -25.69 -55.71
N ASP A 156 -82.43 -25.92 -55.64
CA ASP A 156 -81.82 -26.84 -54.67
C ASP A 156 -81.74 -26.20 -53.28
N VAL A 157 -82.73 -26.56 -52.44
CA VAL A 157 -82.87 -26.03 -51.08
C VAL A 157 -81.66 -26.33 -50.21
N ALA A 158 -81.05 -27.52 -50.32
CA ALA A 158 -79.96 -27.93 -49.44
C ALA A 158 -78.68 -27.13 -49.73
N MET A 159 -78.36 -26.97 -51.02
CA MET A 159 -77.22 -26.17 -51.45
C MET A 159 -77.40 -24.68 -51.11
N LEU A 160 -78.60 -24.14 -51.33
CA LEU A 160 -78.93 -22.76 -50.97
C LEU A 160 -78.87 -22.54 -49.45
N ALA A 161 -79.35 -23.49 -48.65
CA ALA A 161 -79.30 -23.42 -47.19
C ALA A 161 -77.86 -23.32 -46.66
N ASN A 162 -76.92 -24.09 -47.20
CA ASN A 162 -75.52 -24.03 -46.78
C ASN A 162 -74.87 -22.69 -47.15
N ALA A 163 -75.08 -22.20 -48.38
CA ALA A 163 -74.56 -20.91 -48.80
C ALA A 163 -75.17 -19.74 -47.99
N THR A 164 -76.47 -19.83 -47.67
CA THR A 164 -77.18 -18.87 -46.81
C THR A 164 -76.64 -18.87 -45.38
N LEU A 165 -76.31 -20.05 -44.83
CA LEU A 165 -75.70 -20.17 -43.50
C LEU A 165 -74.32 -19.50 -43.44
N GLU A 166 -73.45 -19.80 -44.42
CA GLU A 166 -72.11 -19.21 -44.50
C GLU A 166 -72.18 -17.67 -44.56
N PHE A 167 -73.09 -17.15 -45.37
CA PHE A 167 -73.33 -15.71 -45.48
C PHE A 167 -73.87 -15.10 -44.19
N ALA A 168 -74.93 -15.67 -43.60
CA ALA A 168 -75.57 -15.15 -42.39
C ALA A 168 -74.66 -15.15 -41.16
N LEU A 169 -73.79 -16.16 -41.03
CA LEU A 169 -72.79 -16.20 -39.97
C LEU A 169 -71.72 -15.13 -40.17
N ALA A 170 -71.24 -14.93 -41.39
CA ALA A 170 -70.24 -13.92 -41.70
C ALA A 170 -70.78 -12.48 -41.50
N THR A 171 -72.03 -12.20 -41.90
CA THR A 171 -72.66 -10.89 -41.69
C THR A 171 -72.88 -10.60 -40.21
N THR A 172 -73.43 -11.57 -39.46
CA THR A 172 -73.64 -11.41 -38.01
C THR A 172 -72.33 -11.19 -37.27
N ALA A 173 -71.29 -11.97 -37.57
CA ALA A 173 -69.98 -11.79 -36.94
C ALA A 173 -69.35 -10.42 -37.27
N LEU A 174 -69.51 -9.96 -38.51
CA LEU A 174 -69.04 -8.64 -38.92
C LEU A 174 -69.79 -7.49 -38.21
N ASP A 175 -71.11 -7.63 -38.03
CA ASP A 175 -71.93 -6.68 -37.26
C ASP A 175 -71.45 -6.58 -35.80
N ASP A 176 -71.29 -7.72 -35.14
CA ASP A 176 -70.86 -7.80 -33.74
C ASP A 176 -69.46 -7.15 -33.56
N GLU A 177 -68.53 -7.42 -34.47
CA GLU A 177 -67.16 -6.88 -34.45
C GLU A 177 -67.14 -5.35 -34.66
N VAL A 178 -67.92 -4.86 -35.63
CA VAL A 178 -68.05 -3.41 -35.91
C VAL A 178 -68.72 -2.68 -34.74
N GLU A 179 -69.79 -3.23 -34.19
CA GLU A 179 -70.50 -2.65 -33.05
C GLU A 179 -69.59 -2.57 -31.82
N TYR A 180 -68.84 -3.64 -31.55
CA TYR A 180 -67.86 -3.67 -30.47
C TYR A 180 -66.78 -2.61 -30.65
N ALA A 181 -66.17 -2.51 -31.84
CA ALA A 181 -65.12 -1.53 -32.11
C ALA A 181 -65.63 -0.08 -32.08
N ASN A 182 -66.84 0.19 -32.59
CA ASN A 182 -67.45 1.51 -32.51
C ASN A 182 -67.80 1.90 -31.05
N SER A 183 -68.31 0.95 -30.26
CA SER A 183 -68.56 1.13 -28.82
C SER A 183 -67.27 1.35 -28.03
N ALA A 184 -66.19 0.67 -28.42
CA ALA A 184 -64.86 0.90 -27.86
C ALA A 184 -64.39 2.34 -28.13
N PHE A 185 -64.51 2.87 -29.35
CA PHE A 185 -64.21 4.28 -29.67
C PHE A 185 -65.04 5.26 -28.84
N LEU A 186 -66.35 5.02 -28.67
CA LEU A 186 -67.24 5.92 -27.93
C LEU A 186 -66.99 5.95 -26.42
N SER A 187 -66.45 4.87 -25.86
CA SER A 187 -66.16 4.74 -24.42
C SER A 187 -64.71 5.05 -24.04
N MET A 188 -63.88 5.49 -25.00
CA MET A 188 -62.49 5.85 -24.76
C MET A 188 -62.37 7.08 -23.85
N ASN A 189 -61.51 6.98 -22.86
CA ASN A 189 -61.05 8.05 -21.99
C ASN A 189 -59.58 7.80 -21.61
N PHE A 190 -58.98 8.75 -20.89
CA PHE A 190 -57.58 8.70 -20.48
C PHE A 190 -57.17 7.37 -19.81
N ASN A 191 -58.06 6.78 -19.00
CA ASN A 191 -57.74 5.60 -18.20
C ASN A 191 -57.85 4.28 -18.99
N ASN A 192 -58.60 4.25 -20.09
CA ASN A 192 -58.88 3.01 -20.83
C ASN A 192 -58.45 3.04 -22.31
N ILE A 193 -57.96 4.17 -22.82
CA ILE A 193 -57.66 4.37 -24.25
C ILE A 193 -56.70 3.32 -24.80
N VAL A 194 -55.65 2.95 -24.04
CA VAL A 194 -54.68 1.93 -24.48
C VAL A 194 -55.35 0.56 -24.64
N GLY A 195 -56.18 0.17 -23.67
CA GLY A 195 -56.95 -1.09 -23.73
C GLY A 195 -57.90 -1.09 -24.92
N LYS A 196 -58.72 -0.03 -25.04
CA LYS A 196 -59.71 0.09 -26.12
C LYS A 196 -59.10 0.08 -27.52
N LEU A 197 -57.96 0.75 -27.71
CA LEU A 197 -57.27 0.73 -29.00
C LEU A 197 -56.64 -0.65 -29.31
N ASN A 198 -56.19 -1.39 -28.30
CA ASN A 198 -55.75 -2.77 -28.49
C ASN A 198 -56.90 -3.69 -28.87
N ASP A 199 -58.04 -3.56 -28.19
CA ASP A 199 -59.27 -4.31 -28.47
C ASP A 199 -59.71 -4.08 -29.93
N ILE A 200 -59.82 -2.83 -30.38
CA ILE A 200 -60.19 -2.50 -31.78
C ILE A 200 -59.17 -3.07 -32.77
N SER A 201 -57.88 -2.93 -32.47
CA SER A 201 -56.81 -3.47 -33.32
C SER A 201 -56.86 -4.99 -33.44
N ALA A 202 -57.40 -5.71 -32.45
CA ALA A 202 -57.56 -7.15 -32.46
C ALA A 202 -58.78 -7.60 -33.29
N GLU A 203 -59.80 -6.76 -33.44
CA GLU A 203 -60.98 -7.08 -34.24
C GLU A 203 -60.81 -6.84 -35.74
N VAL A 204 -59.94 -5.91 -36.15
CA VAL A 204 -59.72 -5.59 -37.58
C VAL A 204 -59.44 -6.83 -38.46
N PRO A 205 -58.59 -7.81 -38.05
CA PRO A 205 -58.38 -9.03 -38.81
C PRO A 205 -59.64 -9.91 -38.94
N ASN A 206 -60.47 -9.97 -37.90
CA ASN A 206 -61.73 -10.72 -37.93
C ASN A 206 -62.73 -10.05 -38.88
N MET A 207 -62.84 -8.72 -38.82
CA MET A 207 -63.67 -7.94 -39.73
C MET A 207 -63.28 -8.17 -41.19
N ARG A 208 -61.97 -8.21 -41.47
CA ARG A 208 -61.46 -8.52 -42.81
C ARG A 208 -61.83 -9.93 -43.24
N LYS A 209 -61.63 -10.94 -42.38
CA LYS A 209 -61.98 -12.33 -42.66
C LYS A 209 -63.48 -12.49 -42.98
N ASN A 210 -64.35 -11.87 -42.18
CA ASN A 210 -65.80 -11.94 -42.37
C ASN A 210 -66.24 -11.16 -43.62
N ALA A 211 -65.65 -9.99 -43.88
CA ALA A 211 -65.86 -9.26 -45.14
C ALA A 211 -65.45 -10.07 -46.37
N ASP A 212 -64.29 -10.73 -46.34
CA ASP A 212 -63.82 -11.58 -47.43
C ASP A 212 -64.76 -12.79 -47.66
N ALA A 213 -65.33 -13.35 -46.59
CA ALA A 213 -66.35 -14.41 -46.68
C ALA A 213 -67.66 -13.91 -47.32
N ILE A 214 -68.10 -12.69 -47.01
CA ILE A 214 -69.27 -12.04 -47.61
C ILE A 214 -69.02 -11.77 -49.11
N ILE A 215 -67.87 -11.17 -49.46
CA ILE A 215 -67.46 -10.91 -50.85
C ILE A 215 -67.38 -12.23 -51.64
N GLY A 216 -66.81 -13.27 -51.03
CA GLY A 216 -66.61 -14.60 -51.61
C GLY A 216 -67.86 -15.49 -51.64
N SER A 217 -68.99 -15.05 -51.10
CA SER A 217 -70.20 -15.86 -50.98
C SER A 217 -70.70 -16.40 -52.31
N LYS A 218 -71.14 -17.67 -52.33
CA LYS A 218 -71.75 -18.32 -53.51
C LYS A 218 -73.13 -17.73 -53.87
N LEU A 219 -73.70 -16.88 -53.02
CA LEU A 219 -75.00 -16.26 -53.26
C LEU A 219 -74.93 -15.08 -54.25
N ARG A 220 -73.73 -14.56 -54.54
CA ARG A 220 -73.54 -13.36 -55.36
C ARG A 220 -73.93 -13.57 -56.83
N TYR A 221 -74.33 -12.48 -57.47
CA TYR A 221 -74.55 -12.36 -58.90
C TYR A 221 -73.22 -12.01 -59.55
N ASP A 222 -72.53 -13.03 -60.03
CA ASP A 222 -71.22 -12.90 -60.68
C ASP A 222 -71.22 -13.77 -61.95
N PRO A 223 -71.25 -13.16 -63.15
CA PRO A 223 -71.28 -13.89 -64.43
C PRO A 223 -70.08 -14.80 -64.65
N THR A 224 -68.98 -14.60 -63.91
CA THR A 224 -67.76 -15.39 -63.99
C THR A 224 -67.73 -16.55 -62.99
N CYS A 225 -68.66 -16.58 -62.05
CA CYS A 225 -68.75 -17.62 -61.02
C CYS A 225 -69.68 -18.76 -61.48
N GLY A 226 -69.10 -19.82 -62.05
CA GLY A 226 -69.84 -21.00 -62.52
C GLY A 226 -70.60 -21.80 -61.44
N THR A 227 -70.41 -21.47 -60.17
CA THR A 227 -71.06 -22.13 -59.01
C THR A 227 -71.90 -21.17 -58.16
N CYS A 228 -72.16 -19.95 -58.65
CA CYS A 228 -72.92 -18.96 -57.90
C CYS A 228 -74.42 -19.02 -58.20
N TYR A 229 -75.23 -18.81 -57.17
CA TYR A 229 -76.69 -18.93 -57.23
C TYR A 229 -77.42 -17.64 -57.61
N ALA A 230 -76.70 -16.51 -57.72
CA ALA A 230 -77.23 -15.25 -58.24
C ALA A 230 -78.43 -14.65 -57.46
N PHE A 231 -78.55 -14.93 -56.15
CA PHE A 231 -79.59 -14.36 -55.27
C PHE A 231 -79.25 -12.96 -54.75
N CYS A 232 -77.96 -12.63 -54.67
CA CYS A 232 -77.47 -11.41 -54.06
C CYS A 232 -76.67 -10.58 -55.06
N PRO A 233 -76.75 -9.24 -55.05
CA PRO A 233 -75.79 -8.41 -55.78
C PRO A 233 -74.38 -8.63 -55.22
N ILE A 234 -73.36 -8.20 -55.98
CA ILE A 234 -72.01 -8.06 -55.43
C ILE A 234 -72.07 -6.98 -54.34
N ILE A 235 -71.70 -7.33 -53.11
CA ILE A 235 -71.68 -6.40 -51.97
C ILE A 235 -70.34 -5.64 -52.01
N PRO A 236 -70.34 -4.32 -52.25
CA PRO A 236 -69.12 -3.54 -52.46
C PRO A 236 -68.50 -3.12 -51.12
N ILE A 237 -67.90 -4.08 -50.40
CA ILE A 237 -67.24 -3.80 -49.12
C ILE A 237 -65.92 -3.03 -49.35
N ASP A 238 -65.81 -1.83 -48.77
CA ASP A 238 -64.64 -0.94 -48.86
C ASP A 238 -63.51 -1.39 -47.92
N LEU A 239 -62.75 -2.39 -48.34
CA LEU A 239 -61.57 -2.89 -47.61
C LEU A 239 -60.46 -1.83 -47.44
N ASN A 240 -60.48 -0.73 -48.21
CA ASN A 240 -59.55 0.39 -48.01
C ASN A 240 -59.96 1.24 -46.80
N ALA A 241 -61.26 1.42 -46.55
CA ALA A 241 -61.74 2.09 -45.34
C ALA A 241 -61.38 1.31 -44.07
N LEU A 242 -61.42 -0.03 -44.10
CA LEU A 242 -60.95 -0.87 -42.99
C LEU A 242 -59.43 -0.73 -42.76
N ASN A 243 -58.64 -0.66 -43.84
CA ASN A 243 -57.20 -0.41 -43.75
C ASN A 243 -56.87 0.98 -43.19
N ASP A 244 -57.63 2.00 -43.58
CA ASP A 244 -57.50 3.36 -43.05
C ASP A 244 -57.86 3.41 -41.55
N ALA A 245 -58.94 2.74 -41.15
CA ALA A 245 -59.31 2.59 -39.74
C ALA A 245 -58.19 1.91 -38.93
N SER A 246 -57.57 0.85 -39.47
CA SER A 246 -56.44 0.15 -38.86
C SER A 246 -55.21 1.06 -38.72
N ALA A 247 -54.84 1.77 -39.79
CA ALA A 247 -53.69 2.68 -39.79
C ALA A 247 -53.84 3.83 -38.79
N LYS A 248 -55.03 4.45 -38.74
CA LYS A 248 -55.36 5.49 -37.76
C LYS A 248 -55.37 4.96 -36.33
N THR A 249 -55.93 3.76 -36.10
CA THR A 249 -55.89 3.10 -34.79
C THR A 249 -54.45 2.84 -34.34
N ASN A 250 -53.57 2.34 -35.23
CA ASN A 250 -52.15 2.11 -34.91
C ASN A 250 -51.38 3.41 -34.63
N THR A 251 -51.71 4.49 -35.34
CA THR A 251 -51.15 5.82 -35.07
C THR A 251 -51.54 6.30 -33.67
N LEU A 252 -52.81 6.16 -33.29
CA LEU A 252 -53.29 6.46 -31.94
C LEU A 252 -52.58 5.60 -30.88
N LYS A 253 -52.46 4.27 -31.11
CA LYS A 253 -51.75 3.34 -30.21
C LYS A 253 -50.31 3.79 -29.95
N THR A 254 -49.59 4.16 -31.00
CA THR A 254 -48.19 4.61 -30.91
C THR A 254 -48.10 5.89 -30.06
N LYS A 255 -49.01 6.83 -30.27
CA LYS A 255 -49.07 8.09 -29.53
C LYS A 255 -49.37 7.88 -28.04
N VAL A 256 -50.30 6.98 -27.69
CA VAL A 256 -50.71 6.74 -26.29
C VAL A 256 -49.85 5.72 -25.54
N ALA A 257 -48.83 5.13 -26.16
CA ALA A 257 -47.98 4.12 -25.53
C ALA A 257 -47.31 4.59 -24.23
N VAL A 258 -47.03 5.90 -24.12
CA VAL A 258 -46.47 6.52 -22.91
C VAL A 258 -47.48 6.50 -21.75
N ILE A 259 -48.78 6.64 -22.05
CA ILE A 259 -49.86 6.69 -21.03
C ILE A 259 -49.93 5.39 -20.23
N SER A 260 -49.78 4.23 -20.89
CA SER A 260 -49.76 2.93 -20.20
C SER A 260 -48.58 2.73 -19.25
N ASN A 261 -47.53 3.54 -19.36
CA ASN A 261 -46.30 3.38 -18.58
C ASN A 261 -46.05 4.52 -17.58
N ILE A 262 -46.99 5.44 -17.39
CA ILE A 262 -46.79 6.63 -16.54
C ILE A 262 -46.28 6.29 -15.14
N HIS A 263 -46.87 5.29 -14.48
CA HIS A 263 -46.43 4.85 -13.15
C HIS A 263 -44.97 4.38 -13.18
N LYS A 264 -44.63 3.47 -14.10
CA LYS A 264 -43.27 2.94 -14.26
C LYS A 264 -42.25 4.03 -14.60
N THR A 265 -42.60 4.96 -15.49
CA THR A 265 -41.75 6.12 -15.82
C THR A 265 -41.57 7.03 -14.61
N SER A 266 -42.63 7.25 -13.81
CA SER A 266 -42.57 8.06 -12.59
C SER A 266 -41.69 7.43 -11.52
N GLU A 267 -41.77 6.11 -11.34
CA GLU A 267 -40.86 5.35 -10.48
C GLU A 267 -39.40 5.44 -10.96
N GLN A 268 -39.18 5.33 -12.27
CA GLN A 268 -37.85 5.47 -12.86
C GLN A 268 -37.26 6.86 -12.58
N ILE A 269 -38.02 7.93 -12.81
CA ILE A 269 -37.59 9.31 -12.51
C ILE A 269 -37.30 9.46 -11.00
N ALA A 270 -38.16 8.94 -10.12
CA ALA A 270 -37.94 8.99 -8.67
C ALA A 270 -36.62 8.31 -8.27
N ASN A 271 -36.41 7.09 -8.77
CA ASN A 271 -35.23 6.27 -8.48
C ASN A 271 -33.95 6.91 -9.04
N PHE A 272 -33.97 7.41 -10.28
CA PHE A 272 -32.84 8.11 -10.86
C PHE A 272 -32.53 9.41 -10.11
N THR A 273 -33.56 10.17 -9.74
CA THR A 273 -33.41 11.38 -8.95
C THR A 273 -32.72 11.07 -7.61
N LYS A 274 -33.25 10.10 -6.85
CA LYS A 274 -32.69 9.69 -5.56
C LYS A 274 -31.24 9.21 -5.69
N SER A 275 -30.97 8.30 -6.62
CA SER A 275 -29.62 7.76 -6.84
C SER A 275 -28.60 8.84 -7.18
N ARG A 276 -28.98 9.82 -8.02
CA ARG A 276 -28.09 10.90 -8.42
C ARG A 276 -27.87 11.93 -7.31
N LEU A 277 -28.90 12.27 -6.54
CA LEU A 277 -28.78 13.12 -5.35
C LEU A 277 -27.83 12.49 -4.33
N GLU A 278 -28.04 11.20 -4.00
CA GLU A 278 -27.19 10.44 -3.09
C GLU A 278 -25.74 10.39 -3.58
N ARG A 279 -25.51 10.13 -4.88
CA ARG A 279 -24.16 10.13 -5.45
C ARG A 279 -23.46 11.48 -5.30
N LYS A 280 -24.14 12.60 -5.55
CA LYS A 280 -23.52 13.94 -5.43
C LYS A 280 -23.06 14.19 -3.99
N VAL A 281 -23.91 13.89 -3.01
CA VAL A 281 -23.57 13.98 -1.58
C VAL A 281 -22.40 13.06 -1.25
N ASN A 282 -22.45 11.79 -1.68
CA ASN A 282 -21.42 10.80 -1.43
C ASN A 282 -20.07 11.17 -2.06
N THR A 283 -20.05 11.80 -3.22
CA THR A 283 -18.82 12.26 -3.88
C THR A 283 -18.13 13.35 -3.05
N VAL A 284 -18.90 14.29 -2.51
CA VAL A 284 -18.38 15.36 -1.64
C VAL A 284 -17.86 14.77 -0.32
N LEU A 285 -18.63 13.86 0.29
CA LEU A 285 -18.25 13.18 1.54
C LEU A 285 -16.99 12.32 1.34
N SER A 286 -16.91 11.53 0.27
CA SER A 286 -15.74 10.72 -0.06
C SER A 286 -14.48 11.57 -0.19
N GLY A 287 -14.56 12.72 -0.85
CA GLY A 287 -13.45 13.68 -0.94
C GLY A 287 -13.02 14.23 0.43
N SER A 288 -13.99 14.64 1.27
CA SER A 288 -13.71 15.17 2.61
C SER A 288 -13.12 14.12 3.54
N TYR A 289 -13.71 12.93 3.60
CA TYR A 289 -13.27 11.82 4.44
C TYR A 289 -11.94 11.23 3.97
N GLY A 290 -11.75 11.10 2.65
CA GLY A 290 -10.48 10.68 2.05
C GLY A 290 -9.32 11.60 2.41
N LYS A 291 -9.55 12.92 2.40
CA LYS A 291 -8.54 13.89 2.85
C LYS A 291 -8.23 13.73 4.34
N THR A 292 -9.24 13.71 5.20
CA THR A 292 -9.06 13.54 6.65
C THR A 292 -8.29 12.27 6.99
N PHE A 293 -8.59 11.16 6.31
CA PHE A 293 -7.89 9.90 6.52
C PHE A 293 -6.44 9.95 6.04
N THR A 294 -6.19 10.54 4.88
CA THR A 294 -4.82 10.72 4.36
C THR A 294 -3.97 11.56 5.29
N ASP A 295 -4.52 12.67 5.79
CA ASP A 295 -3.85 13.54 6.76
C ASP A 295 -3.56 12.80 8.07
N LEU A 296 -4.51 11.98 8.54
CA LEU A 296 -4.35 11.15 9.74
C LEU A 296 -3.26 10.08 9.55
N GLN A 297 -3.27 9.36 8.43
CA GLN A 297 -2.24 8.37 8.11
C GLN A 297 -0.84 9.01 8.07
N ALA A 298 -0.72 10.19 7.45
CA ALA A 298 0.55 10.90 7.37
C ALA A 298 1.09 11.28 8.76
N GLN A 299 0.22 11.64 9.71
CA GLN A 299 0.62 11.98 11.08
C GLN A 299 1.12 10.76 11.88
N VAL A 300 0.54 9.58 11.67
CA VAL A 300 0.81 8.40 12.52
C VAL A 300 1.72 7.36 11.88
N ARG A 301 2.08 7.53 10.60
CA ARG A 301 2.86 6.54 9.82
C ARG A 301 4.12 6.08 10.55
N ASN A 302 4.92 7.02 11.05
CA ASN A 302 6.16 6.69 11.76
C ASN A 302 5.90 5.82 13.00
N THR A 303 4.81 6.07 13.72
CA THR A 303 4.39 5.29 14.88
C THR A 303 4.02 3.87 14.47
N ILE A 304 3.26 3.70 13.38
CA ILE A 304 2.85 2.37 12.88
C ILE A 304 4.06 1.59 12.37
N ASP A 305 4.91 2.22 11.57
CA ASP A 305 6.13 1.60 11.04
C ASP A 305 7.05 1.16 12.21
N SER A 306 7.21 2.02 13.23
CA SER A 306 7.97 1.68 14.44
C SER A 306 7.33 0.54 15.24
N ALA A 307 5.99 0.49 15.33
CA ALA A 307 5.27 -0.58 16.03
C ALA A 307 5.41 -1.93 15.32
N LEU A 308 5.36 -1.94 14.00
CA LEU A 308 5.59 -3.14 13.19
C LEU A 308 7.02 -3.67 13.34
N GLU A 309 8.03 -2.79 13.39
CA GLU A 309 9.41 -3.20 13.68
C GLU A 309 9.55 -3.71 15.12
N ALA A 310 8.96 -3.02 16.09
CA ALA A 310 9.02 -3.42 17.49
C ALA A 310 8.39 -4.80 17.75
N GLN A 311 7.33 -5.16 17.03
CA GLN A 311 6.69 -6.48 17.08
C GLN A 311 7.62 -7.62 16.62
N LYS A 312 8.58 -7.34 15.72
CA LYS A 312 9.60 -8.33 15.31
C LYS A 312 10.64 -8.60 16.41
N LEU A 313 10.76 -7.68 17.36
CA LEU A 313 11.76 -7.73 18.42
C LEU A 313 11.17 -8.23 19.74
N VAL A 314 10.00 -7.75 20.13
CA VAL A 314 9.39 -8.01 21.43
C VAL A 314 7.95 -8.50 21.27
N TYR A 315 7.62 -9.59 21.96
CA TYR A 315 6.29 -10.17 21.96
C TYR A 315 5.49 -9.68 23.18
N ASP A 316 4.36 -9.01 22.92
CA ASP A 316 3.33 -8.69 23.89
C ASP A 316 1.94 -8.79 23.24
N ALA A 317 1.03 -9.51 23.90
CA ALA A 317 -0.28 -9.80 23.32
C ALA A 317 -1.15 -8.53 23.18
N SER A 318 -1.06 -7.58 24.11
CA SER A 318 -1.84 -6.35 24.08
C SER A 318 -1.32 -5.40 23.00
N PHE A 319 0.01 -5.25 22.91
CA PHE A 319 0.66 -4.44 21.88
C PHE A 319 0.36 -4.99 20.48
N ASN A 320 0.51 -6.31 20.29
CA ASN A 320 0.23 -6.96 19.01
C ASN A 320 -1.23 -6.83 18.58
N LYS A 321 -2.16 -6.85 19.54
CA LYS A 321 -3.57 -6.59 19.29
C LYS A 321 -3.78 -5.18 18.77
N ASP A 322 -3.20 -4.18 19.44
CA ASP A 322 -3.30 -2.77 19.03
C ASP A 322 -2.70 -2.52 17.64
N VAL A 323 -1.58 -3.16 17.29
CA VAL A 323 -1.00 -3.10 15.93
C VAL A 323 -1.94 -3.71 14.89
N SER A 324 -2.54 -4.86 15.20
CA SER A 324 -3.46 -5.55 14.28
C SER A 324 -4.75 -4.74 14.07
N GLU A 325 -5.31 -4.18 15.14
CA GLU A 325 -6.54 -3.38 15.11
C GLU A 325 -6.37 -2.10 14.27
N ILE A 326 -5.19 -1.48 14.26
CA ILE A 326 -4.88 -0.37 13.32
C ILE A 326 -4.87 -0.84 11.87
N GLY A 327 -4.34 -2.03 11.60
CA GLY A 327 -4.33 -2.62 10.27
C GLY A 327 -5.75 -2.86 9.75
N GLU A 328 -6.61 -3.42 10.61
CA GLU A 328 -8.03 -3.64 10.32
C GLU A 328 -8.77 -2.31 10.10
N LEU A 329 -8.65 -1.35 11.03
CA LEU A 329 -9.26 -0.01 10.88
C LEU A 329 -8.80 0.71 9.61
N THR A 330 -7.54 0.55 9.22
CA THR A 330 -7.02 1.14 7.97
C THR A 330 -7.80 0.61 6.76
N LEU A 331 -8.01 -0.69 6.70
CA LEU A 331 -8.74 -1.34 5.60
C LEU A 331 -10.23 -0.98 5.64
N ASP A 332 -10.85 -1.00 6.82
CA ASP A 332 -12.26 -0.70 7.00
C ASP A 332 -12.61 0.75 6.61
N ILE A 333 -11.76 1.70 7.01
CA ILE A 333 -11.91 3.11 6.62
C ILE A 333 -11.75 3.28 5.10
N GLN A 334 -10.72 2.68 4.49
CA GLN A 334 -10.51 2.76 3.04
C GLN A 334 -11.67 2.14 2.26
N GLN A 335 -12.17 1.00 2.72
CA GLN A 335 -13.31 0.32 2.13
C GLN A 335 -14.58 1.16 2.28
N SER A 336 -14.81 1.76 3.45
CA SER A 336 -15.94 2.64 3.72
C SER A 336 -15.96 3.88 2.82
N ILE A 337 -14.80 4.52 2.62
CA ILE A 337 -14.66 5.69 1.73
C ILE A 337 -14.86 5.30 0.26
N SER A 338 -14.25 4.22 -0.20
CA SER A 338 -14.36 3.76 -1.60
C SER A 338 -15.74 3.18 -1.94
N SER A 339 -16.42 2.59 -0.96
CA SER A 339 -17.76 2.02 -1.11
C SER A 339 -18.89 3.00 -0.78
N ASN A 340 -18.58 4.27 -0.50
CA ASN A 340 -19.55 5.32 -0.11
C ASN A 340 -20.40 4.97 1.12
N ARG A 341 -19.82 4.31 2.12
CA ARG A 341 -20.47 3.95 3.40
C ARG A 341 -19.87 4.78 4.52
N PHE A 342 -20.44 5.95 4.79
CA PHE A 342 -19.86 6.92 5.74
C PHE A 342 -20.41 6.81 7.17
N MET A 343 -21.37 5.92 7.41
CA MET A 343 -21.94 5.70 8.74
C MET A 343 -20.89 5.04 9.64
N GLY A 344 -20.57 5.65 10.78
CA GLY A 344 -19.56 5.15 11.72
C GLY A 344 -18.13 5.67 11.49
N LEU A 345 -17.85 6.27 10.33
CA LEU A 345 -16.47 6.63 9.94
C LEU A 345 -15.79 7.63 10.89
N ASN A 346 -16.56 8.53 11.51
CA ASN A 346 -16.03 9.45 12.54
C ASN A 346 -15.58 8.69 13.81
N ALA A 347 -16.29 7.63 14.19
CA ALA A 347 -15.90 6.79 15.32
C ALA A 347 -14.64 5.98 14.98
N ASP A 348 -14.55 5.47 13.75
CA ASP A 348 -13.36 4.75 13.28
C ASP A 348 -12.12 5.64 13.28
N PHE A 349 -12.23 6.90 12.83
CA PHE A 349 -11.15 7.88 12.93
C PHE A 349 -10.71 8.15 14.37
N GLU A 350 -11.65 8.23 15.30
CA GLU A 350 -11.34 8.48 16.70
C GLU A 350 -10.69 7.25 17.34
N GLN A 351 -11.19 6.05 17.06
CA GLN A 351 -10.58 4.80 17.50
C GLN A 351 -9.16 4.66 16.93
N TYR A 352 -8.96 5.01 15.66
CA TYR A 352 -7.65 5.02 15.02
C TYR A 352 -6.67 5.96 15.74
N ARG A 353 -7.10 7.16 16.13
CA ARG A 353 -6.31 8.10 16.95
C ARG A 353 -6.00 7.56 18.34
N ILE A 354 -6.98 6.95 19.00
CA ILE A 354 -6.82 6.40 20.35
C ILE A 354 -5.75 5.30 20.35
N ILE A 355 -5.81 4.37 19.40
CA ILE A 355 -4.86 3.25 19.35
C ILE A 355 -3.46 3.74 18.93
N THR A 356 -3.36 4.63 17.93
CA THR A 356 -2.07 5.19 17.51
C THR A 356 -1.38 5.98 18.62
N ASN A 357 -2.12 6.78 19.39
CA ASN A 357 -1.58 7.47 20.57
C ASN A 357 -1.10 6.49 21.64
N ARG A 358 -1.83 5.40 21.86
CA ARG A 358 -1.44 4.36 22.81
C ARG A 358 -0.13 3.68 22.37
N LEU A 359 -0.03 3.27 21.11
CA LEU A 359 1.20 2.71 20.56
C LEU A 359 2.37 3.67 20.68
N ASN A 360 2.19 4.96 20.35
CA ASN A 360 3.23 5.98 20.47
C ASN A 360 3.76 6.09 21.91
N ASN A 361 2.87 6.08 22.90
CA ASN A 361 3.24 6.16 24.31
C ASN A 361 3.95 4.89 24.82
N THR A 362 3.59 3.72 24.29
CA THR A 362 4.17 2.45 24.72
C THR A 362 5.49 2.15 24.02
N LEU A 363 5.66 2.57 22.76
CA LEU A 363 6.78 2.23 21.89
C LEU A 363 8.16 2.45 22.51
N LYS A 364 8.39 3.61 23.15
CA LYS A 364 9.69 3.97 23.71
C LYS A 364 10.17 3.00 24.79
N ASN A 365 9.24 2.47 25.60
CA ASN A 365 9.57 1.55 26.69
C ASN A 365 9.48 0.08 26.24
N PHE A 366 8.91 -0.16 25.06
CA PHE A 366 8.63 -1.51 24.57
C PHE A 366 9.88 -2.23 24.07
N THR A 367 10.76 -1.52 23.34
CA THR A 367 12.00 -2.10 22.79
C THR A 367 13.19 -2.03 23.75
N GLU A 368 13.13 -1.20 24.79
CA GLU A 368 14.22 -0.99 25.76
C GLU A 368 14.82 -2.30 26.33
N PRO A 369 14.02 -3.34 26.69
CA PRO A 369 14.58 -4.62 27.15
C PRO A 369 15.39 -5.35 26.08
N TYR A 370 14.96 -5.29 24.82
CA TYR A 370 15.71 -5.87 23.70
C TYR A 370 17.02 -5.11 23.48
N ASP A 371 16.95 -3.79 23.38
CA ASP A 371 18.12 -2.93 23.13
C ASP A 371 19.18 -3.09 24.22
N SER A 372 18.75 -3.10 25.49
CA SER A 372 19.63 -3.32 26.65
C SER A 372 20.26 -4.72 26.65
N THR A 373 19.49 -5.75 26.27
CA THR A 373 20.01 -7.13 26.18
C THR A 373 20.99 -7.30 25.03
N MET A 374 20.74 -6.63 23.90
CA MET A 374 21.65 -6.64 22.75
C MET A 374 22.97 -5.94 23.09
N ALA A 375 22.92 -4.78 23.74
CA ALA A 375 24.11 -4.05 24.16
C ALA A 375 24.98 -4.88 25.13
N ILE A 376 24.39 -5.51 26.16
CA ILE A 376 25.17 -6.34 27.09
C ILE A 376 25.74 -7.60 26.41
N LYS A 377 25.01 -8.18 25.46
CA LYS A 377 25.50 -9.32 24.65
C LYS A 377 26.72 -8.92 23.82
N GLU A 378 26.69 -7.75 23.19
CA GLU A 378 27.84 -7.23 22.43
C GLU A 378 29.04 -6.99 23.35
N ASN A 379 28.84 -6.36 24.50
CA ASN A 379 29.89 -6.15 25.51
C ASN A 379 30.52 -7.46 25.99
N VAL A 380 29.71 -8.49 26.28
CA VAL A 380 30.20 -9.83 26.66
C VAL A 380 31.04 -10.43 25.55
N SER A 381 30.61 -10.31 24.29
CA SER A 381 31.36 -10.83 23.15
C SER A 381 32.73 -10.15 23.03
N SER A 382 32.77 -8.81 23.15
CA SER A 382 34.01 -8.02 23.19
C SER A 382 34.93 -8.46 24.33
N MET A 383 34.39 -8.65 25.54
CA MET A 383 35.18 -9.08 26.70
C MET A 383 35.72 -10.50 26.57
N LEU A 384 34.96 -11.42 25.94
CA LEU A 384 35.43 -12.76 25.67
C LEU A 384 36.54 -12.79 24.61
N ILE A 385 36.55 -11.85 23.66
CA ILE A 385 37.68 -11.67 22.74
C ILE A 385 38.91 -11.19 23.52
N MET A 386 38.76 -10.18 24.38
CA MET A 386 39.89 -9.72 25.23
C MET A 386 40.42 -10.84 26.13
N ALA A 387 39.52 -11.65 26.70
CA ALA A 387 39.87 -12.82 27.51
C ALA A 387 40.72 -13.82 26.70
N GLU A 388 40.37 -14.07 25.42
CA GLU A 388 41.14 -14.94 24.53
C GLU A 388 42.60 -14.47 24.37
N TRP A 389 42.82 -13.16 24.34
CA TRP A 389 44.15 -12.58 24.14
C TRP A 389 45.06 -12.70 25.36
N VAL A 390 44.48 -12.80 26.56
CA VAL A 390 45.25 -12.93 27.81
C VAL A 390 45.41 -14.37 28.27
N THR A 391 44.66 -15.32 27.70
CA THR A 391 44.76 -16.76 28.02
C THR A 391 46.10 -17.34 27.57
N ASP A 392 46.86 -17.92 28.51
CA ASP A 392 48.08 -18.66 28.19
C ASP A 392 47.72 -20.01 27.57
N ARG A 393 47.91 -20.15 26.25
CA ARG A 393 47.58 -21.36 25.49
C ARG A 393 48.40 -22.59 25.91
N THR A 394 49.48 -22.40 26.67
CA THR A 394 50.28 -23.50 27.22
C THR A 394 49.77 -24.00 28.57
N ASN A 395 48.89 -23.23 29.24
CA ASN A 395 48.26 -23.58 30.50
C ASN A 395 46.88 -24.23 30.27
N LEU A 396 46.78 -25.54 30.46
CA LEU A 396 45.55 -26.31 30.23
C LEU A 396 44.38 -25.83 31.13
N GLU A 397 44.66 -25.39 32.35
CA GLU A 397 43.64 -24.90 33.27
C GLU A 397 43.02 -23.59 32.76
N GLU A 398 43.84 -22.64 32.30
CA GLU A 398 43.38 -21.36 31.76
C GLU A 398 42.56 -21.54 30.48
N VAL A 399 43.02 -22.44 29.59
CA VAL A 399 42.29 -22.80 28.37
C VAL A 399 40.93 -23.42 28.70
N THR A 400 40.87 -24.28 29.72
CA THR A 400 39.61 -24.91 30.14
C THR A 400 38.63 -23.89 30.70
N GLN A 401 39.09 -22.98 31.58
CA GLN A 401 38.26 -21.92 32.14
C GLN A 401 37.75 -20.95 31.06
N TYR A 402 38.60 -20.55 30.11
CA TYR A 402 38.19 -19.73 28.97
C TYR A 402 37.14 -20.43 28.10
N ASN A 403 37.37 -21.70 27.76
CA ASN A 403 36.42 -22.48 26.96
C ASN A 403 35.06 -22.63 27.66
N GLN A 404 35.03 -22.71 28.99
CA GLN A 404 33.78 -22.72 29.75
C GLN A 404 32.99 -21.41 29.56
N LEU A 405 33.64 -20.25 29.67
CA LEU A 405 32.99 -18.95 29.41
C LEU A 405 32.42 -18.87 27.98
N LYS A 406 33.10 -19.46 27.00
CA LYS A 406 32.61 -19.57 25.61
C LYS A 406 31.42 -20.51 25.46
N ILE A 407 31.40 -21.63 26.18
CA ILE A 407 30.24 -22.54 26.23
C ILE A 407 29.04 -21.82 26.84
N ASP A 408 29.25 -21.05 27.91
CA ASP A 408 28.20 -20.30 28.58
C ASP A 408 27.65 -19.17 27.70
N GLU A 409 28.52 -18.42 26.99
CA GLU A 409 28.11 -17.45 25.95
C GLU A 409 27.19 -18.10 24.92
N TYR A 410 27.61 -19.26 24.39
CA TYR A 410 26.85 -19.97 23.38
C TYR A 410 25.51 -20.50 23.92
N ALA A 411 25.48 -20.99 25.17
CA ALA A 411 24.27 -21.47 25.82
C ALA A 411 23.25 -20.35 26.03
N ILE A 412 23.69 -19.17 26.48
CA ILE A 412 22.84 -17.97 26.63
C ILE A 412 22.43 -17.46 25.23
N GLY A 413 23.36 -17.43 24.28
CA GLY A 413 23.14 -17.00 22.90
C GLY A 413 22.06 -17.79 22.17
N LYS A 414 21.97 -19.10 22.39
CA LYS A 414 20.89 -19.95 21.84
C LYS A 414 19.50 -19.54 22.30
N GLN A 415 19.37 -18.93 23.47
CA GLN A 415 18.08 -18.52 24.03
C GLN A 415 17.62 -17.18 23.46
N PHE A 416 18.54 -16.37 22.93
CA PHE A 416 18.23 -15.08 22.31
C PHE A 416 17.63 -15.30 20.91
N LYS A 417 16.30 -15.39 20.82
CA LYS A 417 15.53 -15.63 19.59
C LYS A 417 14.34 -14.66 19.45
N PRO A 418 14.56 -13.42 18.97
CA PRO A 418 13.47 -12.48 18.73
C PRO A 418 12.38 -13.03 17.77
N PRO A 419 11.09 -12.67 17.95
CA PRO A 419 10.56 -11.87 19.05
C PRO A 419 10.43 -12.68 20.34
N MET A 420 10.73 -12.06 21.49
CA MET A 420 10.61 -12.68 22.82
C MET A 420 9.83 -11.78 23.78
N SER A 421 9.30 -12.34 24.87
CA SER A 421 8.65 -11.54 25.90
C SER A 421 9.65 -10.63 26.64
N ILE A 422 9.17 -9.50 27.17
CA ILE A 422 9.95 -8.60 28.02
C ILE A 422 10.62 -9.34 29.19
N SER A 423 9.89 -10.28 29.83
CA SER A 423 10.43 -11.09 30.92
C SER A 423 11.62 -11.94 30.49
N SER A 424 11.58 -12.51 29.29
CA SER A 424 12.66 -13.34 28.76
C SER A 424 13.90 -12.51 28.44
N TYR A 425 13.73 -11.31 27.87
CA TYR A 425 14.85 -10.37 27.67
C TYR A 425 15.50 -9.97 29.00
N ARG A 426 14.72 -9.66 30.04
CA ARG A 426 15.27 -9.34 31.37
C ARG A 426 16.09 -10.49 31.96
N THR A 427 15.66 -11.74 31.79
CA THR A 427 16.44 -12.91 32.19
C THR A 427 17.74 -13.02 31.40
N LEU A 428 17.70 -12.84 30.08
CA LEU A 428 18.91 -12.87 29.24
C LEU A 428 19.88 -11.74 29.59
N TYR A 429 19.38 -10.53 29.84
CA TYR A 429 20.19 -9.41 30.30
C TYR A 429 20.96 -9.76 31.58
N TYR A 430 20.28 -10.37 32.55
CA TYR A 430 20.90 -10.82 33.80
C TYR A 430 21.95 -11.92 33.57
N ASN A 431 21.66 -12.89 32.71
CA ASN A 431 22.58 -13.97 32.37
C ASN A 431 23.85 -13.42 31.69
N TYR A 432 23.71 -12.53 30.70
CA TYR A 432 24.84 -11.85 30.06
C TYR A 432 25.61 -10.97 31.05
N SER A 433 24.94 -10.23 31.93
CA SER A 433 25.60 -9.43 32.96
C SER A 433 26.43 -10.28 33.92
N THR A 434 25.93 -11.47 34.28
CA THR A 434 26.66 -12.43 35.12
C THR A 434 27.90 -12.94 34.38
N LEU A 435 27.74 -13.37 33.13
CA LEU A 435 28.86 -13.83 32.30
C LEU A 435 29.90 -12.72 32.07
N MET A 436 29.46 -11.46 31.94
CA MET A 436 30.34 -10.30 31.83
C MET A 436 31.23 -10.17 33.09
N ASN A 437 30.63 -10.24 34.28
CA ASN A 437 31.35 -10.16 35.56
C ASN A 437 32.31 -11.33 35.76
N GLU A 438 31.91 -12.54 35.35
CA GLU A 438 32.76 -13.73 35.38
C GLU A 438 33.95 -13.59 34.43
N THR A 439 33.73 -13.09 33.22
CA THR A 439 34.78 -12.81 32.22
C THR A 439 35.73 -11.72 32.72
N GLN A 440 35.22 -10.67 33.36
CA GLN A 440 36.04 -9.63 34.00
C GLN A 440 36.92 -10.21 35.10
N SER A 441 36.34 -11.06 35.95
CA SER A 441 37.05 -11.71 37.06
C SER A 441 38.13 -12.66 36.54
N TYR A 442 37.86 -13.39 35.46
CA TYR A 442 38.87 -14.20 34.76
C TYR A 442 40.04 -13.33 34.30
N MET A 443 39.79 -12.29 33.51
CA MET A 443 40.85 -11.40 33.02
C MET A 443 41.65 -10.78 34.17
N GLY A 444 41.00 -10.32 35.25
CA GLY A 444 41.67 -9.74 36.41
C GLY A 444 42.65 -10.68 37.12
N ARG A 445 42.33 -11.97 37.24
CA ARG A 445 43.21 -12.97 37.86
C ARG A 445 44.45 -13.27 37.02
N HIS A 446 44.29 -13.37 35.70
CA HIS A 446 45.38 -13.77 34.80
C HIS A 446 46.28 -12.59 34.36
N VAL A 447 45.78 -11.36 34.46
CA VAL A 447 46.57 -10.14 34.24
C VAL A 447 47.42 -9.78 35.48
N SER A 448 46.96 -10.03 36.71
CA SER A 448 47.60 -9.48 37.92
C SER A 448 48.88 -10.21 38.39
N ALA A 449 49.01 -11.53 38.19
CA ALA A 449 50.11 -12.31 38.76
C ALA A 449 51.47 -12.13 38.03
N LYS A 450 51.47 -11.83 36.73
CA LYS A 450 52.69 -11.53 35.95
C LYS A 450 53.04 -10.03 35.97
N ASN A 451 52.11 -9.12 36.29
CA ASN A 451 52.24 -7.71 35.92
C ASN A 451 53.00 -6.80 36.88
N THR A 452 53.09 -7.00 38.19
CA THR A 452 53.66 -5.93 39.05
C THR A 452 55.13 -5.60 38.74
N LEU A 453 55.98 -6.61 38.52
CA LEU A 453 57.38 -6.42 38.18
C LEU A 453 57.57 -5.96 36.72
N TYR A 454 56.85 -6.58 35.77
CA TYR A 454 56.93 -6.19 34.35
C TYR A 454 56.34 -4.80 34.07
N TRP A 455 55.28 -4.40 34.80
CA TRP A 455 54.71 -3.07 34.74
C TRP A 455 55.69 -2.02 35.30
N LEU A 456 56.32 -2.27 36.45
CA LEU A 456 57.29 -1.34 37.03
C LEU A 456 58.53 -1.18 36.14
N VAL A 457 59.10 -2.29 35.66
CA VAL A 457 60.23 -2.28 34.71
C VAL A 457 59.83 -1.66 33.37
N GLY A 458 58.64 -1.96 32.87
CA GLY A 458 58.10 -1.40 31.63
C GLY A 458 57.84 0.10 31.71
N ASN A 459 57.37 0.61 32.87
CA ASN A 459 57.20 2.04 33.10
C ASN A 459 58.53 2.77 33.21
N ILE A 460 59.51 2.22 33.94
CA ILE A 460 60.87 2.79 34.00
C ILE A 460 61.49 2.79 32.60
N GLY A 461 61.34 1.69 31.86
CA GLY A 461 61.79 1.58 30.47
C GLY A 461 61.15 2.61 29.55
N ARG A 462 59.82 2.74 29.59
CA ARG A 462 59.07 3.73 28.81
C ARG A 462 59.49 5.15 29.16
N ALA A 463 59.53 5.49 30.45
CA ALA A 463 59.96 6.80 30.91
C ALA A 463 61.41 7.13 30.51
N SER A 464 62.30 6.12 30.51
CA SER A 464 63.70 6.27 30.09
C SER A 464 63.81 6.52 28.58
N VAL A 465 63.09 5.74 27.77
CA VAL A 465 63.03 5.90 26.31
C VAL A 465 62.40 7.24 25.95
N ASP A 466 61.25 7.57 26.53
CA ASP A 466 60.56 8.85 26.30
C ASP A 466 61.40 10.05 26.76
N GLY A 467 62.10 9.93 27.89
CA GLY A 467 62.98 10.97 28.41
C GLY A 467 64.14 11.28 27.48
N VAL A 468 64.84 10.24 26.97
CA VAL A 468 65.97 10.41 26.03
C VAL A 468 65.49 10.91 24.68
N LEU A 469 64.38 10.39 24.16
CA LEU A 469 63.82 10.86 22.90
C LEU A 469 63.38 12.32 22.99
N LYS A 470 62.75 12.75 24.09
CA LYS A 470 62.43 14.16 24.32
C LYS A 470 63.65 15.08 24.41
N LEU A 471 64.75 14.61 24.99
CA LEU A 471 66.01 15.38 25.05
C LEU A 471 66.72 15.48 23.70
N THR A 472 66.47 14.52 22.80
CA THR A 472 67.07 14.49 21.46
C THR A 472 66.17 15.10 20.38
N ASP A 473 64.90 15.34 20.69
CA ASP A 473 63.90 15.99 19.82
C ASP A 473 64.37 17.31 19.17
N PRO A 474 65.14 18.21 19.85
CA PRO A 474 65.68 19.41 19.21
C PRO A 474 66.74 19.14 18.13
N PHE A 475 67.31 17.93 18.10
CA PHE A 475 68.44 17.55 17.24
C PHE A 475 68.05 16.50 16.20
N MET A 476 67.00 15.72 16.44
CA MET A 476 66.47 14.70 15.53
C MET A 476 64.94 14.61 15.70
N GLU A 477 64.20 14.71 14.59
CA GLU A 477 62.74 14.55 14.60
C GLU A 477 62.36 13.15 15.07
N VAL A 478 61.65 13.06 16.20
CA VAL A 478 61.23 11.78 16.78
C VAL A 478 59.99 11.26 16.06
N ASN A 479 60.20 10.50 14.99
CA ASN A 479 59.17 9.73 14.29
C ASN A 479 59.15 8.25 14.72
N TYR A 480 58.15 7.49 14.25
CA TYR A 480 57.98 6.07 14.58
C TYR A 480 59.21 5.23 14.23
N GLN A 481 59.84 5.45 13.07
CA GLN A 481 61.05 4.71 12.69
C GLN A 481 62.22 5.00 13.64
N THR A 482 62.44 6.28 13.96
CA THR A 482 63.50 6.70 14.90
C THR A 482 63.27 6.07 16.26
N ARG A 483 62.04 6.10 16.77
CA ARG A 483 61.69 5.40 18.02
C ARG A 483 61.95 3.90 17.89
N LYS A 484 61.45 3.21 16.86
CA LYS A 484 61.62 1.76 16.66
C LYS A 484 63.08 1.33 16.57
N THR A 485 63.93 2.13 15.92
CA THR A 485 65.36 1.82 15.74
C THR A 485 66.17 2.09 17.01
N TYR A 486 65.93 3.20 17.70
CA TYR A 486 66.77 3.60 18.83
C TYR A 486 66.22 3.16 20.20
N SER A 487 64.92 2.91 20.35
CA SER A 487 64.32 2.57 21.65
C SER A 487 64.82 1.27 22.27
N SER A 488 65.28 0.32 21.46
CA SER A 488 65.90 -0.92 21.93
C SER A 488 67.36 -0.73 22.40
N ILE A 489 68.01 0.34 21.93
CA ILE A 489 69.42 0.67 22.21
C ILE A 489 69.53 1.70 23.35
N ILE A 490 68.52 2.58 23.52
CA ILE A 490 68.50 3.60 24.57
C ILE A 490 68.64 3.01 25.97
N PRO A 491 67.84 2.01 26.40
CA PRO A 491 67.98 1.43 27.72
C PRO A 491 69.38 0.84 28.01
N PRO A 492 70.00 0.01 27.14
CA PRO A 492 71.34 -0.48 27.42
C PRO A 492 72.39 0.63 27.43
N ILE A 493 72.29 1.67 26.59
CA ILE A 493 73.19 2.84 26.67
C ILE A 493 73.02 3.59 27.98
N LEU A 494 71.78 3.87 28.40
CA LEU A 494 71.51 4.52 29.66
C LEU A 494 72.02 3.71 30.84
N LEU A 495 71.81 2.39 30.83
CA LEU A 495 72.35 1.48 31.85
C LEU A 495 73.88 1.55 31.88
N ILE A 496 74.54 1.52 30.73
CA ILE A 496 76.01 1.66 30.64
C ILE A 496 76.47 3.03 31.17
N LEU A 497 75.77 4.12 30.85
CA LEU A 497 76.11 5.46 31.34
C LEU A 497 75.88 5.59 32.84
N THR A 498 74.77 5.04 33.37
CA THR A 498 74.53 4.99 34.81
C THR A 498 75.60 4.16 35.49
N ASP A 499 75.97 3.03 34.92
CA ASP A 499 77.02 2.15 35.41
C ASP A 499 78.37 2.87 35.43
N PHE A 500 78.76 3.53 34.34
CA PHE A 500 79.98 4.35 34.30
C PHE A 500 79.95 5.51 35.29
N SER A 501 78.79 6.16 35.48
CA SER A 501 78.65 7.25 36.45
C SER A 501 78.81 6.76 37.89
N LEU A 502 78.22 5.60 38.21
CA LEU A 502 78.32 4.95 39.51
C LEU A 502 79.73 4.42 39.75
N ILE A 503 80.37 3.83 38.74
CA ILE A 503 81.75 3.37 38.79
C ILE A 503 82.70 4.57 38.94
N SER A 504 82.48 5.67 38.23
CA SER A 504 83.30 6.89 38.34
C SER A 504 83.14 7.54 39.71
N LEU A 505 81.91 7.64 40.22
CA LEU A 505 81.64 8.11 41.58
C LEU A 505 82.29 7.20 42.61
N ALA A 506 82.16 5.88 42.44
CA ALA A 506 82.82 4.89 43.28
C ALA A 506 84.34 5.06 43.21
N LEU A 507 84.95 5.25 42.04
CA LEU A 507 86.38 5.51 41.90
C LEU A 507 86.81 6.80 42.61
N VAL A 508 86.05 7.89 42.50
CA VAL A 508 86.33 9.14 43.23
C VAL A 508 86.25 8.93 44.74
N VAL A 509 85.21 8.24 45.22
CA VAL A 509 85.05 7.92 46.64
C VAL A 509 86.19 7.01 47.12
N PHE A 510 86.51 5.96 46.36
CA PHE A 510 87.55 4.99 46.69
C PHE A 510 88.94 5.63 46.66
N ALA A 511 89.25 6.46 45.66
CA ALA A 511 90.51 7.20 45.57
C ALA A 511 90.60 8.29 46.63
N GLY A 512 89.53 9.03 46.88
CA GLY A 512 89.44 10.04 47.94
C GLY A 512 89.67 9.43 49.32
N LEU A 513 89.13 8.23 49.57
CA LEU A 513 89.40 7.47 50.80
C LEU A 513 90.85 7.00 50.89
N ILE A 514 91.47 6.55 49.78
CA ILE A 514 92.90 6.21 49.75
C ILE A 514 93.77 7.43 50.10
N VAL A 515 93.48 8.60 49.52
CA VAL A 515 94.22 9.84 49.77
C VAL A 515 94.04 10.29 51.23
N ARG A 516 92.79 10.31 51.73
CA ARG A 516 92.48 10.73 53.10
C ARG A 516 93.09 9.79 54.14
N MET A 517 93.17 8.49 53.85
CA MET A 517 93.68 7.47 54.77
C MET A 517 95.04 6.89 54.36
N ARG A 518 95.90 7.72 53.75
CA ARG A 518 97.17 7.31 53.13
C ARG A 518 98.07 6.42 54.01
N LYS A 519 98.11 6.64 55.33
CA LYS A 519 98.93 5.83 56.27
C LYS A 519 98.52 4.35 56.31
N TYR A 520 97.24 4.04 56.17
CA TYR A 520 96.73 2.67 56.21
C TYR A 520 96.96 1.92 54.89
N PHE A 521 96.92 2.62 53.76
CA PHE A 521 97.09 2.05 52.43
C PHE A 521 98.56 1.80 52.00
N ILE A 522 99.54 2.05 52.87
CA ILE A 522 100.96 1.68 52.62
C ILE A 522 101.13 0.15 52.59
N ARG A 523 100.28 -0.60 53.32
CA ARG A 523 100.33 -2.07 53.35
C ARG A 523 99.66 -2.66 52.10
N ARG A 524 100.42 -3.42 51.32
CA ARG A 524 99.95 -4.07 50.06
C ARG A 524 98.66 -4.87 50.24
N ILE A 525 98.49 -5.58 51.35
CA ILE A 525 97.30 -6.43 51.62
C ILE A 525 96.02 -5.59 51.71
N ILE A 526 96.07 -4.42 52.35
CA ILE A 526 94.88 -3.54 52.52
C ILE A 526 94.50 -2.93 51.17
N LEU A 527 95.49 -2.53 50.37
CA LEU A 527 95.26 -2.00 49.02
C LEU A 527 94.66 -3.07 48.09
N LEU A 528 95.14 -4.31 48.16
CA LEU A 528 94.57 -5.45 47.41
C LEU A 528 93.14 -5.77 47.84
N GLY A 529 92.83 -5.77 49.14
CA GLY A 529 91.47 -5.97 49.63
C GLY A 529 90.51 -4.88 49.19
N TRP A 530 90.95 -3.62 49.19
CA TRP A 530 90.15 -2.49 48.71
C TRP A 530 89.90 -2.53 47.19
N ALA A 531 90.92 -2.93 46.42
CA ALA A 531 90.76 -3.19 44.99
C ALA A 531 89.77 -4.34 44.73
N ALA A 532 89.80 -5.41 45.55
CA ALA A 532 88.85 -6.52 45.44
C ALA A 532 87.41 -6.08 45.73
N VAL A 533 87.17 -5.23 46.74
CA VAL A 533 85.83 -4.68 47.02
C VAL A 533 85.29 -3.86 45.84
N LEU A 534 86.14 -3.01 45.25
CA LEU A 534 85.77 -2.24 44.06
C LEU A 534 85.39 -3.18 42.89
N LEU A 535 86.19 -4.22 42.66
CA LEU A 535 85.97 -5.18 41.59
C LEU A 535 84.67 -5.97 41.80
N THR A 536 84.38 -6.40 43.03
CA THR A 536 83.11 -7.04 43.39
C THR A 536 81.91 -6.11 43.18
N PHE A 537 82.04 -4.83 43.55
CA PHE A 537 80.99 -3.84 43.32
C PHE A 537 80.69 -3.69 41.82
N ILE A 538 81.73 -3.58 40.98
CA ILE A 538 81.58 -3.53 39.52
C ILE A 538 80.90 -4.80 38.99
N MET A 539 81.25 -5.98 39.52
CA MET A 539 80.65 -7.26 39.10
C MET A 539 79.16 -7.37 39.46
N VAL A 540 78.77 -7.01 40.69
CA VAL A 540 77.36 -7.03 41.14
C VAL A 540 76.52 -6.07 40.30
N LEU A 541 77.06 -4.88 40.05
CA LEU A 541 76.42 -3.87 39.23
C LEU A 541 76.22 -4.37 37.79
N ALA A 542 77.22 -5.03 37.18
CA ALA A 542 77.07 -5.65 35.87
C ALA A 542 75.98 -6.74 35.82
N ILE A 543 75.89 -7.61 36.84
CA ILE A 543 74.84 -8.65 36.92
C ILE A 543 73.45 -8.01 37.06
N ALA A 544 73.32 -6.98 37.89
CA ALA A 544 72.05 -6.27 38.09
C ALA A 544 71.58 -5.59 36.78
N SER A 545 72.50 -4.94 36.05
CA SER A 545 72.20 -4.31 34.76
C SER A 545 71.77 -5.32 33.70
N LEU A 546 72.44 -6.49 33.63
CA LEU A 546 72.02 -7.59 32.73
C LEU A 546 70.64 -8.14 33.09
N GLY A 547 70.36 -8.35 34.39
CA GLY A 547 69.07 -8.81 34.87
C GLY A 547 67.93 -7.82 34.56
N PHE A 548 68.18 -6.53 34.78
CA PHE A 548 67.23 -5.46 34.46
C PHE A 548 66.97 -5.37 32.96
N TYR A 549 68.01 -5.43 32.12
CA TYR A 549 67.87 -5.43 30.65
C TYR A 549 67.05 -6.63 30.17
N SER A 550 67.30 -7.83 30.70
CA SER A 550 66.53 -9.04 30.37
C SER A 550 65.04 -8.87 30.70
N LEU A 551 64.73 -8.40 31.92
CA LEU A 551 63.35 -8.14 32.35
C LEU A 551 62.67 -7.06 31.50
N LEU A 552 63.40 -6.00 31.12
CA LEU A 552 62.89 -4.93 30.28
C LEU A 552 62.59 -5.42 28.86
N ASN A 553 63.48 -6.24 28.29
CA ASN A 553 63.26 -6.85 26.99
C ASN A 553 62.02 -7.76 27.00
N SER A 554 61.83 -8.57 28.06
CA SER A 554 60.63 -9.37 28.23
C SER A 554 59.36 -8.52 28.45
N ALA A 555 59.43 -7.44 29.24
CA ALA A 555 58.30 -6.54 29.48
C ALA A 555 57.83 -5.81 28.21
N SER A 556 58.77 -5.48 27.32
CA SER A 556 58.49 -4.69 26.12
C SER A 556 57.58 -5.37 25.09
N HIS A 557 57.44 -6.69 25.18
CA HIS A 557 56.61 -7.52 24.29
C HIS A 557 55.44 -8.19 25.01
N ALA A 558 55.23 -7.88 26.29
CA ALA A 558 54.22 -8.49 27.15
C ALA A 558 53.14 -7.50 27.58
N ALA A 559 52.94 -6.40 26.84
CA ALA A 559 51.91 -5.43 27.21
C ALA A 559 50.51 -6.02 26.99
N THR A 560 49.53 -5.48 27.73
CA THR A 560 48.12 -5.89 27.57
C THR A 560 47.34 -4.91 26.70
N PHE A 561 46.19 -5.34 26.17
CA PHE A 561 45.26 -4.44 25.48
C PHE A 561 44.83 -3.26 26.37
N SER A 562 44.64 -3.48 27.67
CA SER A 562 44.28 -2.41 28.62
C SER A 562 45.39 -1.36 28.75
N GLU A 563 46.66 -1.78 28.80
CA GLU A 563 47.81 -0.87 28.85
C GLU A 563 47.98 -0.10 27.55
N PHE A 564 47.80 -0.76 26.40
CA PHE A 564 47.79 -0.08 25.11
C PHE A 564 46.62 0.89 24.98
N GLY A 565 45.42 0.50 25.42
CA GLY A 565 44.22 1.35 25.41
C GLY A 565 44.37 2.59 26.30
N SER A 566 45.00 2.45 27.47
CA SER A 566 45.35 3.60 28.33
C SER A 566 46.43 4.50 27.72
N GLU A 567 47.28 3.98 26.85
CA GLU A 567 48.23 4.79 26.09
C GLU A 567 47.53 5.48 24.92
N LEU A 568 46.67 4.76 24.20
CA LEU A 568 45.87 5.25 23.09
C LEU A 568 44.99 6.45 23.48
N SER A 569 44.36 6.41 24.66
CA SER A 569 43.50 7.50 25.15
C SER A 569 44.21 8.82 25.42
N LYS A 570 45.56 8.83 25.44
CA LYS A 570 46.36 10.06 25.58
C LYS A 570 46.53 10.82 24.25
N TYR A 571 46.09 10.23 23.13
CA TYR A 571 46.29 10.77 21.79
C TYR A 571 44.95 11.02 21.09
N ASN A 572 44.89 12.08 20.28
CA ASN A 572 43.73 12.39 19.42
C ASN A 572 43.89 11.81 17.99
N GLU A 573 45.02 11.15 17.73
CA GLU A 573 45.39 10.56 16.46
C GLU A 573 46.05 9.20 16.68
N SER A 574 45.84 8.31 15.72
CA SER A 574 46.46 6.99 15.64
C SER A 574 46.71 6.62 14.18
N VAL A 575 47.60 5.66 13.98
CA VAL A 575 47.98 5.19 12.63
C VAL A 575 47.56 3.75 12.45
N ILE A 576 47.05 3.40 11.28
CA ILE A 576 46.73 2.02 10.89
C ILE A 576 47.64 1.64 9.73
N ILE A 577 48.43 0.59 9.92
CA ILE A 577 49.34 0.05 8.92
C ILE A 577 48.76 -1.24 8.39
N ILE A 578 48.60 -1.30 7.07
CA ILE A 578 48.06 -2.43 6.33
C ILE A 578 49.24 -3.07 5.61
N ASP A 579 49.88 -4.04 6.26
CA ASP A 579 50.99 -4.78 5.67
C ASP A 579 50.47 -5.98 4.87
N SER A 580 50.32 -5.75 3.56
CA SER A 580 49.89 -6.75 2.59
C SER A 580 51.05 -7.52 1.98
N SER A 581 52.28 -7.31 2.47
CA SER A 581 53.46 -8.02 1.99
C SER A 581 53.27 -9.53 2.14
N ASN A 582 53.52 -10.27 1.06
CA ASN A 582 53.34 -11.73 0.99
C ASN A 582 51.89 -12.23 1.14
N SER A 583 50.88 -11.35 1.04
CA SER A 583 49.47 -11.72 1.14
C SER A 583 48.87 -12.14 -0.21
N THR A 584 47.84 -12.98 -0.18
CA THR A 584 47.01 -13.24 -1.36
C THR A 584 46.01 -12.09 -1.57
N ALA A 585 45.48 -11.92 -2.78
CA ALA A 585 44.48 -10.87 -3.06
C ALA A 585 43.28 -10.90 -2.09
N GLY A 586 42.83 -12.09 -1.68
CA GLY A 586 41.77 -12.25 -0.68
C GLY A 586 42.17 -11.80 0.74
N ALA A 587 43.41 -12.05 1.15
CA ALA A 587 43.94 -11.59 2.43
C ALA A 587 44.13 -10.07 2.45
N ALA A 588 44.64 -9.47 1.37
CA ALA A 588 44.75 -8.02 1.22
C ALA A 588 43.38 -7.32 1.34
N ALA A 589 42.31 -7.89 0.76
CA ALA A 589 40.95 -7.37 0.90
C ALA A 589 40.44 -7.45 2.35
N SER A 590 40.74 -8.54 3.07
CA SER A 590 40.37 -8.70 4.49
C SER A 590 41.12 -7.71 5.38
N LEU A 591 42.41 -7.47 5.12
CA LEU A 591 43.22 -6.48 5.84
C LEU A 591 42.66 -5.06 5.66
N ASN A 592 42.34 -4.65 4.43
CA ASN A 592 41.72 -3.35 4.15
C ASN A 592 40.33 -3.22 4.79
N SER A 593 39.51 -4.28 4.74
CA SER A 593 38.20 -4.29 5.39
C SER A 593 38.32 -4.12 6.91
N CYS A 594 39.27 -4.81 7.54
CA CYS A 594 39.50 -4.68 8.97
C CYS A 594 40.05 -3.30 9.33
N ALA A 595 41.00 -2.76 8.56
CA ALA A 595 41.51 -1.40 8.74
C ALA A 595 40.39 -0.36 8.72
N GLY A 596 39.44 -0.47 7.78
CA GLY A 596 38.26 0.39 7.74
C GLY A 596 37.37 0.25 8.99
N LYS A 597 37.16 -0.97 9.49
CA LYS A 597 36.42 -1.21 10.74
C LYS A 597 37.13 -0.63 11.97
N VAL A 598 38.46 -0.76 12.05
CA VAL A 598 39.27 -0.19 13.13
C VAL A 598 39.22 1.34 13.09
N ALA A 599 39.37 1.96 11.92
CA ALA A 599 39.25 3.41 11.74
C ALA A 599 37.88 3.93 12.18
N LEU A 600 36.80 3.23 11.81
CA LEU A 600 35.44 3.56 12.25
C LEU A 600 35.27 3.43 13.77
N ALA A 601 35.86 2.40 14.38
CA ALA A 601 35.81 2.23 15.83
C ALA A 601 36.57 3.37 16.55
N LEU A 602 37.76 3.73 16.07
CA LEU A 602 38.56 4.85 16.60
C LEU A 602 37.84 6.20 16.47
N SER A 603 37.14 6.44 15.36
CA SER A 603 36.37 7.67 15.19
C SER A 603 35.25 7.82 16.23
N LYS A 604 34.64 6.72 16.69
CA LYS A 604 33.64 6.74 17.77
C LYS A 604 34.24 7.09 19.12
N LEU A 605 35.55 6.88 19.28
CA LEU A 605 36.33 7.28 20.45
C LEU A 605 36.92 8.69 20.32
N ASN A 606 36.54 9.46 19.28
CA ASN A 606 37.13 10.76 18.93
C ASN A 606 38.64 10.72 18.61
N ILE A 607 39.14 9.58 18.12
CA ILE A 607 40.53 9.42 17.69
C ILE A 607 40.55 9.36 16.16
N SER A 608 41.29 10.29 15.53
CA SER A 608 41.50 10.28 14.09
C SER A 608 42.46 9.15 13.68
N ALA A 609 42.21 8.49 12.55
CA ALA A 609 43.02 7.36 12.09
C ALA A 609 43.58 7.63 10.69
N VAL A 610 44.90 7.63 10.55
CA VAL A 610 45.60 7.74 9.26
C VAL A 610 46.04 6.36 8.79
N GLN A 611 45.70 6.01 7.55
CA GLN A 611 46.00 4.70 6.99
C GLN A 611 47.26 4.73 6.11
N TYR A 612 48.11 3.74 6.30
CA TYR A 612 49.29 3.45 5.51
C TYR A 612 49.17 2.02 5.00
N SER A 613 49.35 1.81 3.70
CA SER A 613 49.30 0.48 3.07
C SER A 613 50.67 0.14 2.50
N ILE A 614 51.23 -0.97 2.96
CA ILE A 614 52.55 -1.47 2.57
C ILE A 614 52.33 -2.73 1.72
N ASP A 615 52.94 -2.73 0.54
CA ASP A 615 52.98 -3.87 -0.39
C ASP A 615 54.44 -4.04 -0.87
N GLY A 616 55.19 -4.88 -0.16
CA GLY A 616 56.61 -5.07 -0.39
C GLY A 616 57.42 -3.79 -0.15
N ALA A 617 58.05 -3.26 -1.20
CA ALA A 617 58.88 -2.06 -1.13
C ALA A 617 58.11 -0.74 -1.33
N VAL A 618 56.80 -0.82 -1.62
CA VAL A 618 55.95 0.33 -1.89
C VAL A 618 55.05 0.59 -0.69
N CYS A 619 55.02 1.83 -0.22
CA CYS A 619 54.02 2.30 0.74
C CYS A 619 53.11 3.36 0.11
N ARG A 620 51.82 3.31 0.47
CA ARG A 620 50.81 4.30 0.11
C ARG A 620 50.16 4.88 1.36
N TYR A 621 49.98 6.21 1.42
CA TYR A 621 49.40 6.87 2.59
C TYR A 621 48.31 7.89 2.23
N GLY A 622 47.37 8.13 3.16
CA GLY A 622 46.26 9.10 3.03
C GLY A 622 44.87 8.52 3.34
N THR A 623 43.84 9.37 3.31
CA THR A 623 42.42 8.98 3.52
C THR A 623 41.88 8.05 2.43
N ALA A 624 42.56 8.02 1.29
CA ALA A 624 42.62 6.93 0.33
C ALA A 624 44.10 6.82 -0.09
N PRO A 625 44.76 5.65 0.03
CA PRO A 625 46.20 5.49 -0.20
C PRO A 625 46.59 5.85 -1.64
N THR A 626 46.86 7.14 -1.90
CA THR A 626 46.99 7.74 -3.24
C THR A 626 48.41 8.22 -3.50
N VAL A 627 49.16 8.60 -2.46
CA VAL A 627 50.57 9.01 -2.57
C VAL A 627 51.47 7.79 -2.41
N GLN A 628 52.33 7.52 -3.38
CA GLN A 628 53.30 6.42 -3.36
C GLN A 628 54.67 6.90 -2.91
N THR A 629 55.29 6.17 -1.99
CA THR A 629 56.63 6.42 -1.45
C THR A 629 57.30 5.08 -1.14
N THR A 630 58.59 5.08 -0.84
CA THR A 630 59.27 3.85 -0.41
C THR A 630 58.78 3.45 0.99
N THR A 631 58.83 2.16 1.30
CA THR A 631 58.48 1.67 2.65
C THR A 631 59.28 2.37 3.74
N GLU A 632 60.57 2.67 3.51
CA GLU A 632 61.42 3.38 4.49
C GLU A 632 60.99 4.84 4.71
N GLU A 633 60.67 5.58 3.65
CA GLU A 633 60.16 6.95 3.77
C GLU A 633 58.82 6.99 4.50
N CYS A 634 57.95 6.02 4.23
CA CYS A 634 56.65 5.88 4.89
C CYS A 634 56.75 5.69 6.40
N TRP A 635 57.71 4.90 6.88
CA TRP A 635 57.98 4.77 8.31
C TRP A 635 58.47 6.06 8.97
N LYS A 636 59.13 6.96 8.21
CA LYS A 636 59.57 8.29 8.69
C LYS A 636 58.43 9.30 8.76
N LEU A 637 57.38 9.14 7.95
CA LEU A 637 56.19 9.99 7.94
C LEU A 637 55.23 9.70 9.09
N ILE A 638 55.32 8.52 9.68
CA ILE A 638 54.50 8.14 10.84
C ILE A 638 55.07 8.83 12.08
N GLY A 639 54.30 9.75 12.67
CA GLY A 639 54.65 10.41 13.92
C GLY A 639 54.70 9.46 15.13
N ASP A 640 55.11 9.96 16.29
CA ASP A 640 55.15 9.19 17.54
C ASP A 640 53.76 9.00 18.20
N VAL A 641 52.86 8.35 17.46
CA VAL A 641 51.46 8.07 17.85
C VAL A 641 51.22 6.56 17.97
N PRO A 642 50.14 6.13 18.64
CA PRO A 642 49.74 4.72 18.68
C PRO A 642 49.48 4.15 17.27
N VAL A 643 50.04 2.97 17.00
CA VAL A 643 50.01 2.29 15.70
C VAL A 643 49.28 0.96 15.77
N PHE A 644 48.38 0.72 14.84
CA PHE A 644 47.71 -0.56 14.61
C PHE A 644 48.26 -1.21 13.35
N THR A 645 49.13 -2.19 13.49
CA THR A 645 49.70 -2.94 12.36
C THR A 645 48.89 -4.20 12.11
N LEU A 646 48.22 -4.24 10.96
CA LEU A 646 47.51 -5.40 10.44
C LEU A 646 48.38 -6.06 9.38
N ALA A 647 48.87 -7.27 9.65
CA ALA A 647 49.77 -7.99 8.76
C ALA A 647 49.20 -9.35 8.34
N TYR A 648 49.57 -9.81 7.15
CA TYR A 648 49.29 -11.18 6.75
C TYR A 648 50.28 -12.15 7.39
N SER A 649 49.76 -13.26 7.93
CA SER A 649 50.57 -14.40 8.36
C SER A 649 49.84 -15.71 8.05
N PRO A 650 50.52 -16.75 7.54
CA PRO A 650 49.91 -18.06 7.32
C PRO A 650 49.53 -18.76 8.64
N LYS A 651 50.02 -18.27 9.78
CA LYS A 651 49.64 -18.73 11.12
C LYS A 651 48.98 -17.58 11.88
N ASN A 652 47.84 -17.87 12.50
CA ASN A 652 47.15 -16.90 13.34
C ASN A 652 47.96 -16.68 14.63
N THR A 653 48.40 -15.45 14.83
CA THR A 653 49.07 -15.02 16.06
C THR A 653 48.09 -14.25 16.94
N THR A 654 48.17 -14.44 18.25
CA THR A 654 47.47 -13.57 19.20
C THR A 654 47.99 -12.14 19.02
N PRO A 655 47.13 -11.12 19.15
CA PRO A 655 47.56 -9.72 19.07
C PRO A 655 48.70 -9.45 20.04
N GLN A 656 49.76 -8.83 19.55
CA GLN A 656 50.91 -8.42 20.36
C GLN A 656 50.80 -6.93 20.64
N PHE A 657 50.88 -6.57 21.91
CA PHE A 657 50.85 -5.17 22.33
C PHE A 657 52.25 -4.76 22.80
N SER A 658 52.72 -3.62 22.32
CA SER A 658 53.91 -2.96 22.80
C SER A 658 53.59 -1.51 23.16
N VAL A 659 54.14 -1.08 24.29
CA VAL A 659 53.99 0.28 24.84
C VAL A 659 55.32 0.84 25.34
N VAL A 660 56.41 0.07 25.26
CA VAL A 660 57.72 0.44 25.83
C VAL A 660 58.66 0.90 24.72
N TYR A 661 58.91 0.04 23.73
CA TYR A 661 59.81 0.34 22.61
C TYR A 661 59.08 0.97 21.43
N THR A 662 57.85 0.51 21.18
CA THR A 662 56.90 1.12 20.25
C THR A 662 55.56 1.25 20.96
N LYS A 663 54.66 2.09 20.43
CA LYS A 663 53.26 2.18 20.85
C LYS A 663 52.43 1.45 19.80
N GLU A 664 52.55 0.13 19.73
CA GLU A 664 52.06 -0.65 18.59
C GLU A 664 51.22 -1.84 19.02
N VAL A 665 50.13 -2.09 18.28
CA VAL A 665 49.44 -3.38 18.26
C VAL A 665 49.72 -4.07 16.95
N LEU A 666 50.30 -5.26 17.00
CA LEU A 666 50.49 -6.11 15.84
C LEU A 666 49.43 -7.22 15.84
N VAL A 667 48.58 -7.23 14.82
CA VAL A 667 47.62 -8.30 14.55
C VAL A 667 48.02 -8.98 13.25
N ALA A 668 48.50 -10.22 13.34
CA ALA A 668 48.88 -11.00 12.17
C ALA A 668 48.12 -12.33 12.08
N GLY A 669 47.63 -12.66 10.88
CA GLY A 669 46.93 -13.92 10.63
C GLY A 669 46.46 -14.08 9.20
N ASP A 670 45.73 -15.16 8.95
CA ASP A 670 45.19 -15.46 7.64
C ASP A 670 43.99 -14.56 7.29
N ALA A 671 43.51 -14.66 6.04
CA ALA A 671 42.36 -13.87 5.58
C ALA A 671 41.11 -14.08 6.45
N ARG A 672 40.87 -15.31 6.93
CA ARG A 672 39.69 -15.63 7.74
C ARG A 672 39.78 -14.97 9.10
N TYR A 673 40.92 -15.09 9.79
CA TYR A 673 41.17 -14.48 11.09
C TYR A 673 41.03 -12.96 11.03
N ILE A 674 41.68 -12.32 10.06
CA ILE A 674 41.65 -10.86 9.88
C ILE A 674 40.24 -10.37 9.49
N SER A 675 39.48 -11.13 8.70
CA SER A 675 38.12 -10.73 8.28
C SER A 675 37.13 -10.58 9.44
N ARG A 676 37.32 -11.34 10.53
CA ARG A 676 36.54 -11.20 11.77
C ARG A 676 36.74 -9.83 12.41
N CYS A 677 37.96 -9.30 12.28
CA CYS A 677 38.38 -8.00 12.79
C CYS A 677 38.06 -7.80 14.26
N ASP A 678 38.45 -8.79 15.07
CA ASP A 678 38.19 -8.86 16.51
C ASP A 678 38.63 -7.57 17.23
N LEU A 679 39.73 -6.96 16.80
CA LEU A 679 40.23 -5.67 17.30
C LEU A 679 39.23 -4.51 17.18
N ALA A 680 38.50 -4.42 16.05
CA ALA A 680 37.51 -3.37 15.85
C ALA A 680 36.24 -3.59 16.69
N ASN A 681 35.91 -4.83 17.02
CA ASN A 681 34.78 -5.13 17.90
C ASN A 681 35.12 -4.73 19.34
N VAL A 682 36.32 -5.08 19.80
CA VAL A 682 36.83 -4.70 21.12
C VAL A 682 36.93 -3.18 21.30
N LEU A 683 37.29 -2.43 20.25
CA LEU A 683 37.36 -0.96 20.29
C LEU A 683 35.98 -0.27 20.32
N LYS A 684 34.88 -0.95 20.00
CA LYS A 684 33.53 -0.37 20.03
C LYS A 684 32.93 -0.31 21.43
N GLY A 685 33.48 -1.08 22.39
CA GLY A 685 32.80 -1.47 23.63
C GLY A 685 32.01 -2.73 23.38
#